data_AF-A0AAD7FUC5-F1
#
_entry.id   AF-A0AAD7FUC5-F1
#
_cell.length_a   1.000
_cell.length_b   1.000
_cell.length_c   1.000
_cell.angle_alpha   90.00
_cell.angle_beta   90.00
_cell.angle_gamma   90.00
#
_symmetry.space_group_name_H-M   'P 1'
#
loop_
_entity.id
_entity.type
_entity.pdbx_description
1 polymer ?
#
loop_
_entity_poly.entity_id
_entity_poly.type
_entity_poly.pdbx_seq_one_letter_code
_entity_poly.pdbx_strand_id
1 'polypeptide(L)'
;MVLLHWATLLPESSIAAVRFTAPIRVHFIRVFPTGARPFEQHSPDIVACTEPDAFFLDVFFNAQPTTAESKEKQRATNALVPTSIAYAGGQVDFTVDMGTEYATRLMIVKGEFQSVSMAIYGEVISESTSEASVAYESTPLPHVEPIPLSSTIDPCNMLDPSHLAKRLLSLIPDSPPLALVIRLMFCLKPSNEDWDLPEFPYLHADIQVDKDLFFDLDTALSCTAKPVRDDVSYEVLSAFASKVAEAVGPKSSNQAYSVAKLLSIAAPQHPDMARTLLQQVDLTAVFDARTMDDEVTLLRLLDAVANADIARHLNTRWFLAELDELSASPTTEKHTNTAVMRLKTRISHWAAFEDALSNSAGDVHHSVRMLKDVGLEEFAMGTWLETMLNHPNLVAKLEENPITPTLPAQLLQSVLPTEIKHGDLIAFIRAYIGVASVLAVWAWTDSLGNDDCRAQTLAIVRLWQNVDGYREIVNHLLLLRQLTRRLEWITTDNIPPRKSGILAEQILADLTQEPDAILRADFVQTILSLNPPLSYIAEHERLLMRKIALVADEGIGAAIDDLKFNSQHPLSPRRLRTIRVSLAIVRRELDLDPEGEWRILEALWDENAHGFVDRLVEIFRGVADDLNAHFACTPNSSTATLVEQLFRTADDLLGLIDQLTPALLMTTRALRDLTCRIADVLACVDGALAGYPSHRGVAVAATDVRQIALGLLSKLSEPRVYAEPSKLGAEVVLRSLLEHATNPSGRDPASHFLQVSALVEHVLPETAADDIWVTSVLPSVLSELGAFFRLLEARKKVQFVERLVKVDDGVIGLGEWLLLEEVKHLAETLEALKHQLMSRELELVRQHQVFLSLQFLSELVSPAMADWCIEAIGSVPEISQVLAVCLRMLLDMHLESVVLEELTKVLDSRAETFEPSLKFVLGLSRLRTGKYELGGLLDVLKELPEEDEGYREMMRYEVGQTLAAIADKELSAEMAQIVLGVLGWLVEQGMDTLRGISASSLSQLYAKLEETAPSDSKLDSIKVSIRVDDDDAMVPAPTVLPDTLSLSVLDLENLLHPMVSPPSTPKGTSNTPDILGIVTSPTGLLRSPAATGLTKTYANNDFRVLRSSPTARLNTSRLPSMHVDVGIPGPLT
;
A
#
# COMPACT_ATOMS: atom_id res chain seq x y z
N MET A 1 -25.45 28.78 -1.71
CA MET A 1 -24.55 29.61 -0.88
C MET A 1 -25.21 30.95 -0.60
N VAL A 2 -25.12 31.48 0.62
CA VAL A 2 -25.84 32.70 1.03
C VAL A 2 -24.87 33.89 1.06
N LEU A 3 -25.24 35.00 0.40
CA LEU A 3 -24.52 36.27 0.49
C LEU A 3 -24.84 36.91 1.85
N LEU A 4 -23.81 37.12 2.67
CA LEU A 4 -23.93 37.72 4.00
C LEU A 4 -23.81 39.24 3.95
N HIS A 5 -22.92 39.77 3.11
CA HIS A 5 -22.68 41.20 3.00
C HIS A 5 -22.05 41.57 1.65
N TRP A 6 -22.39 42.76 1.15
CA TRP A 6 -21.75 43.40 0.00
C TRP A 6 -21.36 44.83 0.39
N ALA A 7 -20.12 45.24 0.15
CA ALA A 7 -19.68 46.60 0.38
C ALA A 7 -18.50 46.99 -0.51
N THR A 8 -18.42 48.30 -0.80
CA THR A 8 -17.21 48.96 -1.27
C THR A 8 -16.57 49.66 -0.08
N LEU A 9 -15.46 49.11 0.41
CA LEU A 9 -14.74 49.62 1.57
C LEU A 9 -13.84 50.78 1.15
N LEU A 10 -13.91 51.87 1.90
CA LEU A 10 -13.00 53.01 1.81
C LEU A 10 -12.21 53.05 3.12
N PRO A 11 -10.88 52.96 3.11
CA PRO A 11 -10.10 52.88 4.34
C PRO A 11 -9.93 54.25 4.99
N GLU A 12 -10.06 54.30 6.32
CA GLU A 12 -9.59 55.41 7.14
C GLU A 12 -8.22 55.03 7.71
N SER A 13 -7.14 55.69 7.26
CA SER A 13 -5.76 55.38 7.68
C SER A 13 -5.34 53.93 7.40
N SER A 14 -5.56 53.42 6.18
CA SER A 14 -5.28 52.03 5.72
C SER A 14 -6.13 50.91 6.34
N ILE A 15 -7.20 51.26 7.08
CA ILE A 15 -8.07 50.29 7.76
C ILE A 15 -9.54 50.57 7.42
N ALA A 16 -10.29 49.52 7.12
CA ALA A 16 -11.76 49.52 7.06
C ALA A 16 -12.30 48.40 7.97
N ALA A 17 -13.56 48.50 8.39
CA ALA A 17 -14.19 47.46 9.20
C ALA A 17 -15.62 47.19 8.76
N VAL A 18 -16.00 45.91 8.72
CA VAL A 18 -17.35 45.44 8.48
C VAL A 18 -17.90 44.87 9.78
N ARG A 19 -19.00 45.46 10.26
CA ARG A 19 -19.73 44.98 11.42
C ARG A 19 -20.99 44.27 10.97
N PHE A 20 -21.10 42.99 11.30
CA PHE A 20 -22.29 42.19 11.00
C PHE A 20 -23.35 42.36 12.09
N THR A 21 -24.61 42.33 11.69
CA THR A 21 -25.76 42.50 12.60
C THR A 21 -26.00 41.26 13.47
N ALA A 22 -25.66 40.07 12.97
CA ALA A 22 -25.73 38.78 13.65
C ALA A 22 -24.35 38.09 13.65
N PRO A 23 -24.08 37.13 14.56
CA PRO A 23 -22.88 36.32 14.47
C PRO A 23 -22.97 35.44 13.22
N ILE A 24 -21.93 35.50 12.40
CA ILE A 24 -21.86 34.79 11.13
C ILE A 24 -20.62 33.90 11.09
N ARG A 25 -20.68 32.86 10.27
CA ARG A 25 -19.49 32.11 9.85
C ARG A 25 -19.19 32.49 8.41
N VAL A 26 -18.04 33.11 8.19
CA VAL A 26 -17.57 33.46 6.84
C VAL A 26 -16.91 32.21 6.27
N HIS A 27 -17.37 31.76 5.11
CA HIS A 27 -16.69 30.71 4.35
C HIS A 27 -15.79 31.28 3.28
N PHE A 28 -16.14 32.46 2.77
CA PHE A 28 -15.63 32.88 1.49
C PHE A 28 -15.78 34.40 1.25
N ILE A 29 -14.76 35.03 0.69
CA ILE A 29 -14.69 36.46 0.34
C ILE A 29 -14.37 36.57 -1.16
N ARG A 30 -15.23 37.24 -1.91
CA ARG A 30 -15.01 37.59 -3.32
C ARG A 30 -14.61 39.04 -3.46
N VAL A 31 -13.53 39.32 -4.17
CA VAL A 31 -13.14 40.69 -4.56
C VAL A 31 -13.42 40.87 -6.05
N PHE A 32 -14.01 42.02 -6.40
CA PHE A 32 -14.38 42.34 -7.79
C PHE A 32 -13.49 43.46 -8.33
N PRO A 33 -13.09 43.41 -9.62
CA PRO A 33 -12.31 44.46 -10.24
C PRO A 33 -13.20 45.67 -10.57
N THR A 34 -12.57 46.82 -10.78
CA THR A 34 -13.27 48.03 -11.20
C THR A 34 -14.06 47.79 -12.49
N GLY A 35 -15.34 48.18 -12.50
CA GLY A 35 -16.23 48.04 -13.66
C GLY A 35 -17.03 46.72 -13.71
N ALA A 36 -16.73 45.73 -12.86
CA ALA A 36 -17.52 44.50 -12.78
C ALA A 36 -18.93 44.77 -12.25
N ARG A 37 -19.91 43.96 -12.69
CA ARG A 37 -21.33 44.03 -12.27
C ARG A 37 -21.74 42.75 -11.53
N PRO A 38 -21.41 42.60 -10.24
CA PRO A 38 -21.63 41.37 -9.46
C PRO A 38 -23.07 40.85 -9.48
N PHE A 39 -24.04 41.75 -9.57
CA PHE A 39 -25.47 41.45 -9.46
C PHE A 39 -26.24 41.91 -10.71
N GLU A 40 -25.65 41.75 -11.90
CA GLU A 40 -26.21 42.24 -13.17
C GLU A 40 -27.69 41.88 -13.38
N GLN A 41 -28.14 40.71 -12.93
CA GLN A 41 -29.52 40.25 -13.07
C GLN A 41 -30.53 40.86 -12.08
N HIS A 42 -30.08 41.36 -10.93
CA HIS A 42 -30.97 41.78 -9.83
C HIS A 42 -30.80 43.25 -9.43
N SER A 43 -29.59 43.80 -9.61
CA SER A 43 -29.23 45.18 -9.27
C SER A 43 -28.14 45.70 -10.23
N PRO A 44 -28.49 46.14 -11.46
CA PRO A 44 -27.52 46.57 -12.47
C PRO A 44 -26.77 47.87 -12.11
N ASP A 45 -27.27 48.64 -11.15
CA ASP A 45 -26.66 49.88 -10.66
C ASP A 45 -25.42 49.63 -9.78
N ILE A 46 -25.21 48.38 -9.33
CA ILE A 46 -24.05 48.01 -8.51
C ILE A 46 -22.87 47.73 -9.43
N VAL A 47 -21.98 48.71 -9.54
CA VAL A 47 -20.70 48.59 -10.23
C VAL A 47 -19.58 48.53 -9.19
N ALA A 48 -18.75 47.50 -9.26
CA ALA A 48 -17.60 47.35 -8.39
C ALA A 48 -16.55 48.43 -8.69
N CYS A 49 -15.95 48.96 -7.63
CA CYS A 49 -14.80 49.86 -7.66
C CYS A 49 -13.73 49.31 -6.72
N THR A 50 -12.56 48.96 -7.26
CA THR A 50 -11.42 48.42 -6.54
C THR A 50 -10.14 49.03 -7.09
N GLU A 51 -9.45 49.82 -6.26
CA GLU A 51 -8.22 50.53 -6.62
C GLU A 51 -7.22 50.45 -5.46
N PRO A 52 -5.93 50.13 -5.70
CA PRO A 52 -5.27 49.87 -6.98
C PRO A 52 -5.61 48.49 -7.58
N ASP A 53 -5.15 48.18 -8.80
CA ASP A 53 -5.48 46.92 -9.50
C ASP A 53 -4.92 45.67 -8.81
N ALA A 54 -3.89 45.81 -7.97
CA ALA A 54 -3.32 44.75 -7.16
C ALA A 54 -2.76 45.29 -5.84
N PHE A 55 -2.95 44.56 -4.73
CA PHE A 55 -2.50 44.93 -3.38
C PHE A 55 -2.62 43.76 -2.40
N PHE A 56 -1.96 43.88 -1.23
CA PHE A 56 -2.14 42.97 -0.09
C PHE A 56 -3.17 43.55 0.91
N LEU A 57 -4.01 42.68 1.47
CA LEU A 57 -4.93 42.98 2.56
C LEU A 57 -4.73 42.01 3.73
N ASP A 58 -4.58 42.52 4.94
CA ASP A 58 -4.72 41.73 6.16
C ASP A 58 -6.17 41.83 6.66
N VAL A 59 -6.86 40.70 6.67
CA VAL A 59 -8.22 40.54 7.19
C VAL A 59 -8.15 39.94 8.58
N PHE A 60 -8.70 40.63 9.57
CA PHE A 60 -8.77 40.17 10.95
C PHE A 60 -10.22 39.87 11.32
N PHE A 61 -10.48 38.64 11.76
CA PHE A 61 -11.78 38.26 12.32
C PHE A 61 -11.73 38.29 13.84
N ASN A 62 -12.73 38.90 14.47
CA ASN A 62 -12.93 38.75 15.91
C ASN A 62 -13.64 37.41 16.18
N ALA A 63 -12.88 36.40 16.61
CA ALA A 63 -13.39 35.05 16.85
C ALA A 63 -14.26 34.99 18.12
N GLN A 64 -15.49 34.51 17.98
CA GLN A 64 -16.46 34.27 19.04
C GLN A 64 -16.74 32.76 19.09
N PRO A 65 -16.44 32.04 20.19
CA PRO A 65 -16.72 30.61 20.28
C PRO A 65 -18.23 30.34 20.23
N THR A 66 -18.64 29.30 19.49
CA THR A 66 -20.05 28.94 19.28
C THR A 66 -20.60 27.95 20.33
N THR A 67 -19.74 27.27 21.09
CA THR A 67 -20.14 26.28 22.11
C THR A 67 -20.02 26.81 23.54
N ALA A 68 -21.14 26.85 24.26
CA ALA A 68 -21.23 27.24 25.67
C ALA A 68 -21.04 26.06 26.65
N GLU A 69 -20.21 25.07 26.33
CA GLU A 69 -19.94 23.93 27.21
C GLU A 69 -18.70 24.16 28.09
N SER A 70 -18.78 25.11 29.02
CA SER A 70 -18.07 24.99 30.30
C SER A 70 -18.64 25.99 31.31
N LYS A 71 -18.84 25.53 32.54
CA LYS A 71 -19.35 26.33 33.69
C LYS A 71 -18.39 27.44 34.16
N GLU A 72 -17.32 27.74 33.43
CA GLU A 72 -16.46 28.87 33.70
C GLU A 72 -16.81 29.99 32.72
N LYS A 73 -17.05 31.20 33.23
CA LYS A 73 -17.10 32.40 32.39
C LYS A 73 -15.76 32.55 31.68
N GLN A 74 -15.62 31.97 30.49
CA GLN A 74 -14.47 32.19 29.64
C GLN A 74 -14.40 33.68 29.33
N ARG A 75 -13.26 34.31 29.67
CA ARG A 75 -12.95 35.68 29.25
C ARG A 75 -13.07 35.72 27.73
N ALA A 76 -13.76 36.74 27.20
CA ALA A 76 -13.75 37.04 25.79
C ALA A 76 -12.30 37.25 25.33
N THR A 77 -11.69 36.23 24.75
CA THR A 77 -10.46 36.38 23.98
C THR A 77 -10.87 37.05 22.69
N ASN A 78 -10.70 38.39 22.62
CA ASN A 78 -10.67 39.13 21.35
C ASN A 78 -9.41 38.70 20.58
N ALA A 79 -9.33 37.42 20.21
CA ALA A 79 -8.28 36.90 19.36
C ALA A 79 -8.64 37.35 17.94
N LEU A 80 -7.88 38.31 17.43
CA LEU A 80 -7.90 38.67 16.02
C LEU A 80 -7.05 37.64 15.28
N VAL A 81 -7.69 36.81 14.44
CA VAL A 81 -6.96 35.88 13.57
C VAL A 81 -6.64 36.62 12.28
N PRO A 82 -5.36 36.94 11.98
CA PRO A 82 -4.97 37.56 10.73
C PRO A 82 -5.05 36.55 9.59
N THR A 83 -5.66 36.96 8.48
CA THR A 83 -5.66 36.26 7.19
C THR A 83 -5.17 37.25 6.14
N SER A 84 -4.02 37.00 5.52
CA SER A 84 -3.54 37.87 4.45
C SER A 84 -4.14 37.44 3.11
N ILE A 85 -4.58 38.41 2.32
CA ILE A 85 -5.19 38.26 1.00
C ILE A 85 -4.30 39.01 0.01
N ALA A 86 -3.72 38.28 -0.93
CA ALA A 86 -2.99 38.84 -2.05
C ALA A 86 -3.91 38.98 -3.26
N TYR A 87 -4.39 40.20 -3.53
CA TYR A 87 -5.25 40.47 -4.67
C TYR A 87 -4.40 40.90 -5.87
N ALA A 88 -4.34 40.05 -6.90
CA ALA A 88 -3.58 40.28 -8.15
C ALA A 88 -4.45 40.74 -9.34
N GLY A 89 -5.60 41.36 -9.06
CA GLY A 89 -6.53 41.86 -10.07
C GLY A 89 -7.52 40.82 -10.62
N GLY A 90 -8.58 41.30 -11.26
CA GLY A 90 -9.69 40.48 -11.78
C GLY A 90 -10.70 40.07 -10.71
N GLN A 91 -11.69 39.24 -11.07
CA GLN A 91 -12.64 38.72 -10.08
C GLN A 91 -12.02 37.49 -9.42
N VAL A 92 -11.74 37.57 -8.11
CA VAL A 92 -10.99 36.53 -7.40
C VAL A 92 -11.70 36.12 -6.12
N ASP A 93 -11.52 34.84 -5.84
CA ASP A 93 -12.24 34.12 -4.83
C ASP A 93 -11.33 33.62 -3.69
N PHE A 94 -11.55 34.09 -2.45
CA PHE A 94 -10.74 33.73 -1.27
C PHE A 94 -11.55 32.92 -0.24
N THR A 95 -11.15 31.68 0.00
CA THR A 95 -11.73 30.83 1.06
C THR A 95 -11.24 31.25 2.42
N VAL A 96 -12.14 31.27 3.40
CA VAL A 96 -11.85 31.58 4.81
C VAL A 96 -12.22 30.36 5.64
N ASP A 97 -11.23 29.77 6.30
CA ASP A 97 -11.46 28.67 7.24
C ASP A 97 -11.57 29.21 8.67
N MET A 98 -12.81 29.39 9.13
CA MET A 98 -13.11 29.75 10.53
C MET A 98 -13.33 28.54 11.44
N GLY A 99 -13.41 27.32 10.89
CA GLY A 99 -13.87 26.12 11.60
C GLY A 99 -15.34 26.17 12.06
N THR A 100 -15.81 25.06 12.65
CA THR A 100 -17.18 24.94 13.19
C THR A 100 -17.33 25.53 14.60
N GLU A 101 -16.22 25.85 15.25
CA GLU A 101 -16.15 26.26 16.65
C GLU A 101 -16.26 27.78 16.84
N TYR A 102 -16.10 28.56 15.77
CA TYR A 102 -16.03 30.02 15.84
C TYR A 102 -17.02 30.71 14.89
N ALA A 103 -17.46 31.88 15.33
CA ALA A 103 -18.27 32.85 14.60
C ALA A 103 -17.63 34.23 14.68
N THR A 104 -18.07 35.18 13.88
CA THR A 104 -17.62 36.57 13.97
C THR A 104 -18.76 37.56 13.79
N ARG A 105 -18.62 38.74 14.43
CA ARG A 105 -19.46 39.92 14.22
C ARG A 105 -18.66 41.11 13.68
N LEU A 106 -17.34 40.99 13.58
CA LEU A 106 -16.46 42.08 13.18
C LEU A 106 -15.32 41.52 12.32
N MET A 107 -15.25 42.01 11.09
CA MET A 107 -14.13 41.83 10.19
C MET A 107 -13.41 43.17 10.04
N ILE A 108 -12.11 43.21 10.27
CA ILE A 108 -11.26 44.38 10.06
C ILE A 108 -10.40 44.09 8.83
N VAL A 109 -10.37 45.00 7.87
CA VAL A 109 -9.58 44.89 6.64
C VAL A 109 -8.52 45.99 6.69
N LYS A 110 -7.25 45.61 6.68
CA LYS A 110 -6.11 46.53 6.70
C LYS A 110 -5.29 46.33 5.41
N GLY A 111 -4.88 47.39 4.74
CA GLY A 111 -4.03 47.27 3.55
C GLY A 111 -3.87 48.58 2.80
N GLU A 112 -3.05 48.56 1.76
CA GLU A 112 -2.75 49.72 0.91
C GLU A 112 -3.75 49.87 -0.25
N PHE A 113 -5.04 49.94 0.08
CA PHE A 113 -6.12 50.16 -0.89
C PHE A 113 -6.68 51.57 -0.81
N GLN A 114 -7.26 52.06 -1.91
CA GLN A 114 -8.06 53.29 -1.95
C GLN A 114 -9.55 52.96 -1.88
N SER A 115 -9.97 51.92 -2.60
CA SER A 115 -11.30 51.34 -2.53
C SER A 115 -11.24 49.84 -2.80
N VAL A 116 -12.08 49.03 -2.14
CA VAL A 116 -12.20 47.59 -2.43
C VAL A 116 -13.66 47.17 -2.39
N SER A 117 -14.14 46.64 -3.51
CA SER A 117 -15.49 46.06 -3.60
C SER A 117 -15.46 44.57 -3.34
N MET A 118 -16.09 44.13 -2.25
CA MET A 118 -16.09 42.74 -1.81
C MET A 118 -17.48 42.20 -1.45
N ALA A 119 -17.72 40.94 -1.80
CA ALA A 119 -18.88 40.15 -1.39
C ALA A 119 -18.44 39.07 -0.40
N ILE A 120 -19.16 38.96 0.72
CA ILE A 120 -18.85 38.04 1.81
C ILE A 120 -19.95 36.99 1.85
N TYR A 121 -19.58 35.71 1.78
CA TYR A 121 -20.48 34.57 1.74
C TYR A 121 -20.26 33.65 2.94
N GLY A 122 -21.33 33.01 3.39
CA GLY A 122 -21.29 32.14 4.56
C GLY A 122 -22.67 31.79 5.10
N GLU A 123 -22.76 31.62 6.42
CA GLU A 123 -24.00 31.29 7.13
C GLU A 123 -24.21 32.17 8.38
N VAL A 124 -25.48 32.37 8.76
CA VAL A 124 -25.87 33.13 9.96
C VAL A 124 -26.09 32.14 11.10
N ILE A 125 -25.33 32.28 12.17
CA ILE A 125 -25.47 31.43 13.36
C ILE A 125 -26.52 32.08 14.26
N SER A 126 -27.77 31.60 14.19
CA SER A 126 -28.84 32.07 15.07
C SER A 126 -28.97 31.13 16.27
N GLU A 127 -28.95 31.69 17.49
CA GLU A 127 -29.39 30.98 18.70
C GLU A 127 -30.91 30.86 18.66
N SER A 128 -31.47 29.84 18.02
CA SER A 128 -32.79 29.31 18.40
C SER A 128 -33.03 27.89 17.89
N THR A 129 -33.36 27.06 18.87
CA THR A 129 -34.17 25.84 18.79
C THR A 129 -33.55 24.65 18.10
N SER A 130 -33.28 23.64 18.94
CA SER A 130 -33.21 22.22 18.60
C SER A 130 -34.38 21.82 17.71
N GLU A 131 -34.24 21.98 16.40
CA GLU A 131 -34.97 21.16 15.46
C GLU A 131 -34.25 19.82 15.35
N ALA A 132 -35.06 18.78 15.44
CA ALA A 132 -34.67 17.41 15.64
C ALA A 132 -33.54 16.98 14.69
N SER A 133 -32.64 16.17 15.24
CA SER A 133 -31.78 15.27 14.49
C SER A 133 -32.66 14.39 13.58
N VAL A 134 -33.00 14.91 12.40
CA VAL A 134 -33.28 14.08 11.25
C VAL A 134 -31.98 13.36 10.98
N ALA A 135 -32.02 12.02 11.05
CA ALA A 135 -30.89 11.18 10.72
C ALA A 135 -30.32 11.67 9.38
N TYR A 136 -29.12 12.24 9.46
CA TYR A 136 -28.36 12.66 8.29
C TYR A 136 -27.96 11.38 7.56
N GLU A 137 -28.76 10.97 6.58
CA GLU A 137 -28.28 10.07 5.55
C GLU A 137 -27.25 10.87 4.76
N SER A 138 -25.98 10.51 4.90
CA SER A 138 -24.90 11.10 4.14
C SER A 138 -25.16 10.83 2.66
N THR A 139 -25.77 11.78 1.95
CA THR A 139 -25.72 11.79 0.50
C THR A 139 -24.26 11.91 0.10
N PRO A 140 -23.68 10.94 -0.63
CA PRO A 140 -22.33 11.08 -1.12
C PRO A 140 -22.25 12.38 -1.94
N LEU A 141 -21.25 13.20 -1.64
CA LEU A 141 -20.97 14.40 -2.41
C LEU A 141 -20.94 14.00 -3.91
N PRO A 142 -21.57 14.78 -4.81
CA PRO A 142 -21.55 14.46 -6.23
C PRO A 142 -20.11 14.29 -6.68
N HIS A 143 -19.82 13.09 -7.18
CA HIS A 143 -18.52 12.71 -7.71
C HIS A 143 -18.14 13.69 -8.83
N VAL A 144 -17.18 14.56 -8.56
CA VAL A 144 -16.59 15.41 -9.61
C VAL A 144 -15.69 14.50 -10.42
N GLU A 145 -16.20 13.97 -11.53
CA GLU A 145 -15.35 13.29 -12.50
C GLU A 145 -14.26 14.27 -12.96
N PRO A 146 -12.98 13.84 -12.97
CA PRO A 146 -11.91 14.70 -13.45
C PRO A 146 -12.21 15.09 -14.89
N ILE A 147 -12.36 16.39 -15.14
CA ILE A 147 -12.62 16.92 -16.48
C ILE A 147 -11.40 16.52 -17.33
N PRO A 148 -11.59 15.77 -18.44
CA PRO A 148 -10.48 15.42 -19.31
C PRO A 148 -9.80 16.69 -19.82
N LEU A 149 -8.46 16.68 -19.88
CA LEU A 149 -7.70 17.81 -20.42
C LEU A 149 -8.23 18.17 -21.82
N SER A 150 -8.35 19.47 -22.09
CA SER A 150 -8.68 19.92 -23.43
C SER A 150 -7.60 19.44 -24.41
N SER A 151 -7.99 18.97 -25.58
CA SER A 151 -7.05 18.56 -26.65
C SER A 151 -6.02 19.63 -27.02
N THR A 152 -6.32 20.91 -26.75
CA THR A 152 -5.41 22.04 -27.01
C THR A 152 -4.23 22.14 -26.05
N ILE A 153 -4.34 21.55 -24.85
CA ILE A 153 -3.35 21.62 -23.78
C ILE A 153 -2.75 20.24 -23.45
N ASP A 154 -3.02 19.25 -24.29
CA ASP A 154 -2.66 17.86 -24.09
C ASP A 154 -1.65 17.38 -25.16
N PRO A 155 -0.34 17.65 -24.98
CA PRO A 155 0.68 17.34 -25.98
C PRO A 155 0.85 15.85 -26.27
N CYS A 156 0.51 14.94 -25.35
CA CYS A 156 0.61 13.49 -25.59
C CYS A 156 -0.33 13.01 -26.70
N ASN A 157 -1.45 13.71 -26.89
CA ASN A 157 -2.51 13.39 -27.85
C ASN A 157 -2.47 14.28 -29.11
N MET A 158 -1.37 15.03 -29.31
CA MET A 158 -1.14 15.84 -30.51
C MET A 158 -0.11 15.19 -31.45
N LEU A 159 -0.29 15.39 -32.76
CA LEU A 159 0.66 14.97 -33.80
C LEU A 159 1.97 15.75 -33.67
N ASP A 160 1.88 17.08 -33.52
CA ASP A 160 3.01 17.95 -33.19
C ASP A 160 2.97 18.28 -31.69
N PRO A 161 3.81 17.65 -30.84
CA PRO A 161 3.83 17.92 -29.40
C PRO A 161 4.30 19.35 -29.06
N SER A 162 4.98 20.05 -29.97
CA SER A 162 5.49 21.42 -29.77
C SER A 162 4.44 22.51 -30.08
N HIS A 163 3.27 22.13 -30.61
CA HIS A 163 2.26 23.07 -31.09
C HIS A 163 1.75 24.03 -30.01
N LEU A 164 1.58 23.56 -28.76
CA LEU A 164 1.17 24.42 -27.65
C LEU A 164 2.22 25.50 -27.34
N ALA A 165 3.50 25.14 -27.33
CA ALA A 165 4.59 26.08 -27.11
C ALA A 165 4.64 27.16 -28.22
N LYS A 166 4.48 26.76 -29.49
CA LYS A 166 4.40 27.70 -30.62
C LYS A 166 3.23 28.68 -30.48
N ARG A 167 2.06 28.21 -30.00
CA ARG A 167 0.91 29.07 -29.73
C ARG A 167 1.15 30.06 -28.60
N LEU A 168 1.75 29.63 -27.49
CA LEU A 168 2.10 30.52 -26.39
C LEU A 168 3.10 31.59 -26.85
N LEU A 169 4.12 31.18 -27.60
CA LEU A 169 5.13 32.09 -28.15
C LEU A 169 4.52 33.14 -29.10
N SER A 170 3.47 32.79 -29.84
CA SER A 170 2.75 33.71 -30.72
C SER A 170 1.96 34.82 -30.00
N LEU A 171 1.80 34.73 -28.67
CA LEU A 171 1.20 35.80 -27.86
C LEU A 171 2.16 36.99 -27.70
N ILE A 172 3.46 36.78 -27.91
CA ILE A 172 4.47 37.83 -27.88
C ILE A 172 4.60 38.41 -29.31
N PRO A 173 4.49 39.73 -29.50
CA PRO A 173 4.72 40.37 -30.80
C PRO A 173 6.14 40.09 -31.32
N ASP A 174 6.28 39.81 -32.61
CA ASP A 174 7.57 39.56 -33.29
C ASP A 174 8.46 38.50 -32.64
N SER A 175 7.86 37.44 -32.09
CA SER A 175 8.61 36.39 -31.38
C SER A 175 9.48 35.52 -32.30
N PRO A 176 10.69 35.12 -31.83
CA PRO A 176 11.57 34.24 -32.59
C PRO A 176 11.00 32.82 -32.76
N PRO A 177 11.48 32.03 -33.73
CA PRO A 177 11.12 30.62 -33.86
C PRO A 177 11.46 29.83 -32.59
N LEU A 178 10.65 28.81 -32.27
CA LEU A 178 10.83 27.97 -31.08
C LEU A 178 12.23 27.35 -30.99
N ALA A 179 12.80 26.91 -32.11
CA ALA A 179 14.14 26.32 -32.13
C ALA A 179 15.22 27.31 -31.66
N LEU A 180 15.14 28.57 -32.11
CA LEU A 180 16.03 29.63 -31.66
C LEU A 180 15.87 29.91 -30.17
N VAL A 181 14.62 29.90 -29.66
CA VAL A 181 14.34 30.04 -28.22
C VAL A 181 14.97 28.91 -27.40
N ILE A 182 14.82 27.66 -27.82
CA ILE A 182 15.39 26.49 -27.13
C ILE A 182 16.91 26.63 -27.06
N ARG A 183 17.56 26.96 -28.19
CA ARG A 183 19.01 27.18 -28.25
C ARG A 183 19.44 28.28 -27.28
N LEU A 184 18.79 29.44 -27.29
CA LEU A 184 19.18 30.58 -26.44
C LEU A 184 18.94 30.33 -24.94
N MET A 185 17.87 29.62 -24.57
CA MET A 185 17.51 29.41 -23.17
C MET A 185 18.21 28.23 -22.51
N PHE A 186 18.36 27.11 -23.22
CA PHE A 186 18.89 25.87 -22.64
C PHE A 186 20.33 25.56 -23.03
N CYS A 187 20.79 26.00 -24.20
CA CYS A 187 22.07 25.55 -24.76
C CYS A 187 23.12 26.67 -24.82
N LEU A 188 22.92 27.63 -25.72
CA LEU A 188 23.85 28.71 -26.06
C LEU A 188 23.38 30.00 -25.36
N LYS A 189 23.67 30.09 -24.06
CA LYS A 189 23.23 31.22 -23.25
C LYS A 189 23.83 32.54 -23.79
N PRO A 190 23.00 33.54 -24.13
CA PRO A 190 23.48 34.83 -24.61
C PRO A 190 24.27 35.56 -23.52
N SER A 191 25.25 36.37 -23.94
CA SER A 191 25.97 37.24 -23.01
C SER A 191 25.10 38.40 -22.56
N ASN A 192 25.41 39.03 -21.42
CA ASN A 192 24.64 40.19 -20.93
C ASN A 192 24.64 41.35 -21.95
N GLU A 193 25.73 41.51 -22.70
CA GLU A 193 25.86 42.56 -23.74
C GLU A 193 24.96 42.29 -24.96
N ASP A 194 24.67 41.01 -25.27
CA ASP A 194 23.83 40.65 -26.40
C ASP A 194 22.37 41.09 -26.21
N TRP A 195 21.87 41.11 -24.96
CA TRP A 195 20.49 41.50 -24.64
C TRP A 195 20.19 42.97 -24.96
N ASP A 196 21.21 43.83 -24.91
CA ASP A 196 21.08 45.27 -25.16
C ASP A 196 21.14 45.63 -26.65
N LEU A 197 21.49 44.67 -27.52
CA LEU A 197 21.62 44.91 -28.96
C LEU A 197 20.25 44.90 -29.66
N PRO A 198 19.99 45.85 -30.58
CA PRO A 198 18.69 45.95 -31.27
C PRO A 198 18.40 44.78 -32.22
N GLU A 199 19.42 44.02 -32.60
CA GLU A 199 19.32 42.85 -33.49
C GLU A 199 19.01 41.55 -32.73
N PHE A 200 19.09 41.56 -31.40
CA PHE A 200 18.71 40.41 -30.56
C PHE A 200 17.19 40.17 -30.66
N PRO A 201 16.71 38.91 -30.80
CA PRO A 201 17.40 37.62 -30.65
C PRO A 201 18.10 37.06 -31.89
N TYR A 202 18.09 37.77 -33.02
CA TYR A 202 18.60 37.27 -34.31
C TYR A 202 20.11 37.54 -34.50
N LEU A 203 20.88 37.44 -33.41
CA LEU A 203 22.33 37.51 -33.45
C LEU A 203 22.89 36.14 -33.82
N HIS A 204 23.30 35.99 -35.07
CA HIS A 204 23.79 34.73 -35.59
C HIS A 204 25.31 34.61 -35.59
N ALA A 205 25.81 33.38 -35.49
CA ALA A 205 27.21 33.05 -35.65
C ALA A 205 27.71 33.39 -37.06
N ASP A 206 28.85 34.07 -37.14
CA ASP A 206 29.57 34.26 -38.40
C ASP A 206 30.56 33.11 -38.60
N ILE A 207 30.11 32.10 -39.33
CA ILE A 207 30.91 30.91 -39.69
C ILE A 207 31.58 31.07 -41.06
N GLN A 208 31.42 32.22 -41.73
CA GLN A 208 32.09 32.48 -43.00
C GLN A 208 33.53 32.91 -42.72
N VAL A 209 34.45 31.95 -42.81
CA VAL A 209 35.87 32.20 -42.54
C VAL A 209 36.54 32.84 -43.75
N ASP A 210 37.04 34.07 -43.60
CA ASP A 210 37.89 34.71 -44.60
C ASP A 210 39.16 33.89 -44.83
N LYS A 211 39.49 33.66 -46.11
CA LYS A 211 40.62 32.79 -46.53
C LYS A 211 42.00 33.26 -46.07
N ASP A 212 42.11 34.50 -45.60
CA ASP A 212 43.38 35.19 -45.30
C ASP A 212 43.66 35.33 -43.78
N LEU A 213 42.77 34.86 -42.90
CA LEU A 213 42.95 34.91 -41.45
C LEU A 213 43.55 33.62 -40.88
N PHE A 214 44.35 33.75 -39.83
CA PHE A 214 44.85 32.61 -39.05
C PHE A 214 43.66 31.97 -38.31
N PHE A 215 43.34 30.72 -38.63
CA PHE A 215 42.21 29.99 -38.05
C PHE A 215 42.73 28.88 -37.11
N ASP A 216 42.42 29.00 -35.82
CA ASP A 216 42.70 28.01 -34.79
C ASP A 216 41.40 27.54 -34.10
N LEU A 217 41.52 26.57 -33.18
CA LEU A 217 40.37 26.02 -32.46
C LEU A 217 39.67 27.06 -31.57
N ASP A 218 40.40 28.03 -31.02
CA ASP A 218 39.81 29.11 -30.22
C ASP A 218 38.99 30.07 -31.09
N THR A 219 39.47 30.35 -32.31
CA THR A 219 38.71 31.07 -33.34
C THR A 219 37.45 30.29 -33.72
N ALA A 220 37.54 28.97 -33.91
CA ALA A 220 36.36 28.13 -34.20
C ALA A 220 35.31 28.17 -33.07
N LEU A 221 35.76 28.12 -31.81
CA LEU A 221 34.89 28.21 -30.64
C LEU A 221 34.22 29.57 -30.51
N SER A 222 34.94 30.66 -30.80
CA SER A 222 34.36 32.01 -30.77
C SER A 222 33.34 32.24 -31.91
N CYS A 223 33.63 31.72 -33.11
CA CYS A 223 32.70 31.81 -34.25
C CYS A 223 31.39 31.05 -33.98
N THR A 224 31.45 29.94 -33.24
CA THR A 224 30.29 29.07 -32.96
C THR A 224 29.58 29.37 -31.64
N ALA A 225 30.04 30.39 -30.91
CA ALA A 225 29.46 30.77 -29.62
C ALA A 225 28.00 31.25 -29.71
N LYS A 226 27.54 31.68 -30.90
CA LYS A 226 26.18 32.13 -31.17
C LYS A 226 25.40 31.10 -32.01
N PRO A 227 24.05 31.16 -32.03
CA PRO A 227 23.25 30.27 -32.89
C PRO A 227 23.57 30.47 -34.38
N VAL A 228 23.80 29.39 -35.11
CA VAL A 228 23.91 29.40 -36.57
C VAL A 228 22.52 29.62 -37.18
N ARG A 229 22.44 30.33 -38.31
CA ARG A 229 21.17 30.53 -39.01
C ARG A 229 20.64 29.20 -39.54
N ASP A 230 19.33 28.99 -39.45
CA ASP A 230 18.69 27.78 -39.94
C ASP A 230 18.70 27.67 -41.49
N ASP A 231 18.94 28.78 -42.21
CA ASP A 231 19.01 28.84 -43.68
C ASP A 231 20.44 28.74 -44.25
N VAL A 232 21.42 28.38 -43.43
CA VAL A 232 22.82 28.23 -43.87
C VAL A 232 22.96 27.07 -44.86
N SER A 233 23.69 27.31 -45.96
CA SER A 233 24.00 26.29 -46.95
C SER A 233 25.01 25.25 -46.45
N TYR A 234 24.85 23.99 -46.86
CA TYR A 234 25.79 22.90 -46.57
C TYR A 234 27.26 23.22 -46.94
N GLU A 235 27.50 23.94 -48.05
CA GLU A 235 28.85 24.31 -48.49
C GLU A 235 29.61 25.14 -47.45
N VAL A 236 28.92 26.06 -46.77
CA VAL A 236 29.51 26.91 -45.72
C VAL A 236 29.84 26.09 -44.47
N LEU A 237 28.95 25.18 -44.06
CA LEU A 237 29.20 24.26 -42.94
C LEU A 237 30.37 23.33 -43.22
N SER A 238 30.46 22.81 -44.45
CA SER A 238 31.57 21.94 -44.87
C SER A 238 32.90 22.67 -44.93
N ALA A 239 32.92 23.91 -45.44
CA ALA A 239 34.12 24.74 -45.44
C ALA A 239 34.62 25.04 -44.02
N PHE A 240 33.71 25.38 -43.11
CA PHE A 240 34.03 25.58 -41.70
C PHE A 240 34.58 24.31 -41.05
N ALA A 241 33.91 23.16 -41.23
CA ALA A 241 34.35 21.88 -40.67
C ALA A 241 35.73 21.45 -41.20
N SER A 242 36.02 21.68 -42.49
CA SER A 242 37.34 21.43 -43.07
C SER A 242 38.42 22.29 -42.43
N LYS A 243 38.12 23.55 -42.11
CA LYS A 243 39.05 24.46 -41.42
C LYS A 243 39.31 24.05 -39.98
N VAL A 244 38.28 23.56 -39.29
CA VAL A 244 38.42 22.95 -37.95
C VAL A 244 39.34 21.74 -38.03
N ALA A 245 39.15 20.84 -39.00
CA ALA A 245 40.00 19.67 -39.18
C ALA A 245 41.47 20.04 -39.47
N GLU A 246 41.73 21.11 -40.22
CA GLU A 246 43.08 21.65 -40.45
C GLU A 246 43.72 22.23 -39.17
N ALA A 247 42.91 22.76 -38.24
CA ALA A 247 43.35 23.35 -36.97
C ALA A 247 43.62 22.30 -35.87
N VAL A 248 43.24 21.04 -36.08
CA VAL A 248 43.50 19.92 -35.15
C VAL A 248 45.00 19.59 -35.16
N GLY A 249 45.69 20.02 -34.10
CA GLY A 249 47.11 19.76 -33.85
C GLY A 249 47.44 18.35 -33.30
N PRO A 250 48.62 18.18 -32.67
CA PRO A 250 49.02 16.90 -32.06
C PRO A 250 48.28 16.62 -30.74
N LYS A 251 47.91 15.35 -30.52
CA LYS A 251 47.22 14.85 -29.30
C LYS A 251 47.70 15.52 -28.01
N SER A 252 46.80 16.25 -27.36
CA SER A 252 47.00 16.87 -26.06
C SER A 252 45.66 17.04 -25.35
N SER A 253 45.66 17.07 -24.02
CA SER A 253 44.43 17.24 -23.23
C SER A 253 43.72 18.57 -23.55
N ASN A 254 44.46 19.64 -23.80
CA ASN A 254 43.90 20.94 -24.20
C ASN A 254 43.16 20.85 -25.54
N GLN A 255 43.70 20.09 -26.50
CA GLN A 255 43.06 19.90 -27.79
C GLN A 255 41.81 19.02 -27.68
N ALA A 256 41.87 17.95 -26.90
CA ALA A 256 40.71 17.11 -26.61
C ALA A 256 39.58 17.93 -25.96
N TYR A 257 39.92 18.79 -24.99
CA TYR A 257 38.98 19.73 -24.38
C TYR A 257 38.34 20.68 -25.42
N SER A 258 39.14 21.34 -26.25
CA SER A 258 38.61 22.30 -27.24
C SER A 258 37.74 21.63 -28.29
N VAL A 259 38.09 20.44 -28.75
CA VAL A 259 37.27 19.66 -29.69
C VAL A 259 35.99 19.15 -29.01
N ALA A 260 36.06 18.64 -27.77
CA ALA A 260 34.88 18.24 -27.01
C ALA A 260 33.91 19.41 -26.79
N LYS A 261 34.44 20.59 -26.46
CA LYS A 261 33.66 21.82 -26.31
C LYS A 261 33.06 22.28 -27.63
N LEU A 262 33.77 22.14 -28.75
CA LEU A 262 33.22 22.46 -30.07
C LEU A 262 32.09 21.51 -30.44
N LEU A 263 32.24 20.20 -30.17
CA LEU A 263 31.18 19.21 -30.36
C LEU A 263 29.96 19.53 -29.49
N SER A 264 30.14 19.92 -28.23
CA SER A 264 29.03 20.31 -27.37
C SER A 264 28.31 21.54 -27.92
N ILE A 265 29.04 22.58 -28.35
CA ILE A 265 28.45 23.79 -28.93
C ILE A 265 27.76 23.52 -30.28
N ALA A 266 28.27 22.59 -31.08
CA ALA A 266 27.70 22.19 -32.36
C ALA A 266 26.45 21.30 -32.22
N ALA A 267 26.34 20.54 -31.13
CA ALA A 267 25.26 19.58 -30.89
C ALA A 267 23.83 20.18 -30.93
N PRO A 268 23.54 21.36 -30.32
CA PRO A 268 22.23 22.00 -30.36
C PRO A 268 22.01 22.90 -31.58
N GLN A 269 22.99 23.01 -32.49
CA GLN A 269 22.90 23.87 -33.68
C GLN A 269 22.07 23.19 -34.78
N HIS A 270 22.10 23.76 -35.98
CA HIS A 270 21.49 23.14 -37.17
C HIS A 270 21.92 21.66 -37.30
N PRO A 271 21.00 20.71 -37.59
CA PRO A 271 21.30 19.28 -37.60
C PRO A 271 22.51 18.88 -38.47
N ASP A 272 22.73 19.58 -39.57
CA ASP A 272 23.86 19.30 -40.47
C ASP A 272 25.22 19.78 -39.92
N MET A 273 25.26 20.67 -38.94
CA MET A 273 26.51 21.19 -38.36
C MET A 273 27.30 20.08 -37.67
N ALA A 274 26.67 19.39 -36.69
CA ALA A 274 27.29 18.29 -35.98
C ALA A 274 27.70 17.16 -36.94
N ARG A 275 26.82 16.79 -37.88
CA ARG A 275 27.11 15.76 -38.88
C ARG A 275 28.32 16.11 -39.75
N THR A 276 28.43 17.35 -40.20
CA THR A 276 29.52 17.79 -41.09
C THR A 276 30.86 17.87 -40.34
N LEU A 277 30.84 18.29 -39.07
CA LEU A 277 32.02 18.26 -38.20
C LEU A 277 32.52 16.82 -37.98
N LEU A 278 31.63 15.88 -37.63
CA LEU A 278 31.97 14.48 -37.43
C LEU A 278 32.49 13.78 -38.70
N GLN A 279 32.12 14.27 -39.89
CA GLN A 279 32.61 13.74 -41.16
C GLN A 279 34.02 14.21 -41.52
N GLN A 280 34.44 15.39 -41.04
CA GLN A 280 35.71 16.01 -41.41
C GLN A 280 36.78 15.89 -40.33
N VAL A 281 36.38 15.86 -39.05
CA VAL A 281 37.31 15.77 -37.91
C VAL A 281 37.53 14.31 -37.53
N ASP A 282 38.78 13.85 -37.58
CA ASP A 282 39.16 12.51 -37.09
C ASP A 282 39.26 12.50 -35.56
N LEU A 283 38.23 11.95 -34.91
CA LEU A 283 38.17 11.87 -33.45
C LEU A 283 39.20 10.91 -32.84
N THR A 284 39.71 9.92 -33.61
CA THR A 284 40.75 8.99 -33.13
C THR A 284 42.11 9.67 -33.00
N ALA A 285 42.32 10.73 -33.76
CA ALA A 285 43.49 11.60 -33.68
C ALA A 285 43.39 12.62 -32.51
N VAL A 286 42.25 12.69 -31.82
CA VAL A 286 41.98 13.66 -30.75
C VAL A 286 41.84 12.99 -29.38
N PHE A 287 41.04 11.92 -29.30
CA PHE A 287 40.68 11.28 -28.04
C PHE A 287 41.42 9.95 -27.81
N ASP A 288 41.87 9.75 -26.58
CA ASP A 288 42.36 8.48 -26.00
C ASP A 288 42.26 8.57 -24.47
N ALA A 289 42.49 7.45 -23.77
CA ALA A 289 42.39 7.37 -22.31
C ALA A 289 43.29 8.38 -21.57
N ARG A 290 44.40 8.84 -22.19
CA ARG A 290 45.32 9.81 -21.56
C ARG A 290 44.90 11.26 -21.75
N THR A 291 44.29 11.57 -22.89
CA THR A 291 43.81 12.93 -23.21
C THR A 291 42.46 13.23 -22.56
N MET A 292 41.68 12.21 -22.21
CA MET A 292 40.37 12.30 -21.54
C MET A 292 40.42 12.14 -20.00
N ASP A 293 41.60 12.17 -19.38
CA ASP A 293 41.77 12.00 -17.92
C ASP A 293 41.15 13.15 -17.08
N ASP A 294 40.70 14.23 -17.74
CA ASP A 294 40.05 15.38 -17.12
C ASP A 294 38.51 15.26 -17.15
N GLU A 295 37.88 15.41 -15.99
CA GLU A 295 36.41 15.36 -15.82
C GLU A 295 35.69 16.38 -16.72
N VAL A 296 36.24 17.59 -16.86
CA VAL A 296 35.56 18.66 -17.61
C VAL A 296 35.43 18.29 -19.09
N THR A 297 36.44 17.63 -19.66
CA THR A 297 36.40 17.14 -21.04
C THR A 297 35.30 16.09 -21.23
N LEU A 298 35.16 15.15 -20.28
CA LEU A 298 34.10 14.13 -20.30
C LEU A 298 32.70 14.74 -20.17
N LEU A 299 32.53 15.74 -19.30
CA LEU A 299 31.25 16.45 -19.17
C LEU A 299 30.84 17.17 -20.46
N ARG A 300 31.80 17.73 -21.23
CA ARG A 300 31.51 18.30 -22.55
C ARG A 300 31.10 17.26 -23.57
N LEU A 301 31.72 16.08 -23.56
CA LEU A 301 31.29 14.96 -24.40
C LEU A 301 29.92 14.43 -23.98
N LEU A 302 29.62 14.41 -22.69
CA LEU A 302 28.32 14.01 -22.14
C LEU A 302 27.20 14.93 -22.62
N ASP A 303 27.45 16.26 -22.61
CA ASP A 303 26.57 17.28 -23.20
C ASP A 303 26.39 17.05 -24.71
N ALA A 304 27.48 16.81 -25.44
CA ALA A 304 27.48 16.64 -26.89
C ALA A 304 26.70 15.37 -27.33
N VAL A 305 26.81 14.28 -26.59
CA VAL A 305 26.12 13.00 -26.85
C VAL A 305 24.61 13.08 -26.65
N ALA A 306 24.07 14.15 -26.06
CA ALA A 306 22.63 14.37 -26.09
C ALA A 306 22.08 14.59 -27.52
N ASN A 307 22.96 14.85 -28.50
CA ASN A 307 22.63 14.85 -29.93
C ASN A 307 22.77 13.44 -30.54
N ALA A 308 21.78 13.04 -31.33
CA ALA A 308 21.71 11.71 -31.93
C ALA A 308 22.89 11.35 -32.84
N ASP A 309 23.34 12.28 -33.68
CA ASP A 309 24.41 12.02 -34.65
C ASP A 309 25.77 11.85 -33.94
N ILE A 310 26.02 12.63 -32.89
CA ILE A 310 27.23 12.51 -32.06
C ILE A 310 27.19 11.19 -31.26
N ALA A 311 26.05 10.85 -30.65
CA ALA A 311 25.89 9.58 -29.93
C ALA A 311 26.14 8.37 -30.85
N ARG A 312 25.56 8.35 -32.06
CA ARG A 312 25.79 7.29 -33.06
C ARG A 312 27.25 7.17 -33.45
N HIS A 313 27.95 8.29 -33.66
CA HIS A 313 29.35 8.28 -34.08
C HIS A 313 30.29 7.80 -32.96
N LEU A 314 30.00 8.15 -31.71
CA LEU A 314 30.77 7.71 -30.54
C LEU A 314 30.40 6.30 -30.06
N ASN A 315 29.28 5.73 -30.52
CA ASN A 315 28.90 4.34 -30.26
C ASN A 315 29.72 3.35 -31.13
N THR A 316 31.03 3.43 -31.03
CA THR A 316 31.99 2.61 -31.77
C THR A 316 32.90 1.85 -30.81
N ARG A 317 33.36 0.67 -31.23
CA ARG A 317 34.17 -0.22 -30.37
C ARG A 317 35.45 0.44 -29.88
N TRP A 318 36.07 1.31 -30.67
CA TRP A 318 37.32 1.98 -30.29
C TRP A 318 37.07 2.94 -29.13
N PHE A 319 36.06 3.82 -29.23
CA PHE A 319 35.80 4.85 -28.22
C PHE A 319 35.33 4.23 -26.90
N LEU A 320 34.47 3.22 -26.96
CA LEU A 320 34.03 2.49 -25.77
C LEU A 320 35.19 1.75 -25.07
N ALA A 321 36.17 1.25 -25.83
CA ALA A 321 37.35 0.61 -25.25
C ALA A 321 38.27 1.61 -24.54
N GLU A 322 38.43 2.84 -25.07
CA GLU A 322 39.18 3.91 -24.40
C GLU A 322 38.50 4.35 -23.08
N LEU A 323 37.16 4.40 -23.04
CA LEU A 323 36.42 4.65 -21.80
C LEU A 323 36.60 3.51 -20.77
N ASP A 324 36.63 2.27 -21.24
CA ASP A 324 36.88 1.11 -20.38
C ASP A 324 38.31 1.14 -19.80
N GLU A 325 39.31 1.48 -20.62
CA GLU A 325 40.70 1.66 -20.16
C GLU A 325 40.82 2.77 -19.11
N LEU A 326 40.13 3.90 -19.31
CA LEU A 326 40.10 5.00 -18.34
C LEU A 326 39.45 4.57 -17.02
N SER A 327 38.31 3.86 -17.08
CA SER A 327 37.62 3.39 -15.88
C SER A 327 38.40 2.32 -15.08
N ALA A 328 39.24 1.55 -15.76
CA ALA A 328 40.08 0.51 -15.16
C ALA A 328 41.36 1.06 -14.52
N SER A 329 41.70 2.33 -14.77
CA SER A 329 42.90 2.94 -14.24
C SER A 329 42.77 3.24 -12.73
N PRO A 330 43.71 2.78 -11.88
CA PRO A 330 43.65 3.00 -10.44
C PRO A 330 43.98 4.45 -10.05
N THR A 331 44.47 5.27 -10.98
CA THR A 331 44.81 6.69 -10.73
C THR A 331 43.65 7.64 -10.99
N THR A 332 42.55 7.16 -11.57
CA THR A 332 41.43 8.00 -11.99
C THR A 332 40.57 8.38 -10.79
N GLU A 333 40.25 9.68 -10.69
CA GLU A 333 39.40 10.21 -9.62
C GLU A 333 37.96 9.67 -9.72
N LYS A 334 37.28 9.57 -8.57
CA LYS A 334 35.91 9.03 -8.49
C LYS A 334 34.90 9.80 -9.35
N HIS A 335 35.05 11.12 -9.42
CA HIS A 335 34.18 11.98 -10.24
C HIS A 335 34.37 11.71 -11.73
N THR A 336 35.62 11.58 -12.19
CA THR A 336 35.97 11.18 -13.55
C THR A 336 35.38 9.81 -13.90
N ASN A 337 35.53 8.80 -13.03
CA ASN A 337 34.93 7.48 -13.25
C ASN A 337 33.40 7.51 -13.35
N THR A 338 32.74 8.32 -12.52
CA THR A 338 31.29 8.52 -12.61
C THR A 338 30.90 9.16 -13.95
N ALA A 339 31.64 10.17 -14.39
CA ALA A 339 31.42 10.83 -15.68
C ALA A 339 31.62 9.86 -16.86
N VAL A 340 32.65 9.00 -16.82
CA VAL A 340 32.89 7.94 -17.82
C VAL A 340 31.70 6.98 -17.91
N MET A 341 31.24 6.48 -16.75
CA MET A 341 30.12 5.55 -16.70
C MET A 341 28.82 6.18 -17.21
N ARG A 342 28.54 7.44 -16.84
CA ARG A 342 27.38 8.18 -17.36
C ARG A 342 27.47 8.39 -18.86
N LEU A 343 28.64 8.76 -19.39
CA LEU A 343 28.87 8.94 -20.82
C LEU A 343 28.65 7.64 -21.60
N LYS A 344 29.27 6.54 -21.16
CA LYS A 344 29.09 5.21 -21.76
C LYS A 344 27.62 4.79 -21.78
N THR A 345 26.95 4.98 -20.65
CA THR A 345 25.53 4.66 -20.46
C THR A 345 24.67 5.47 -21.43
N ARG A 346 24.84 6.80 -21.51
CA ARG A 346 24.08 7.68 -22.42
C ARG A 346 24.28 7.33 -23.90
N ILE A 347 25.52 7.04 -24.32
CA ILE A 347 25.83 6.58 -25.70
C ILE A 347 25.05 5.29 -26.02
N SER A 348 25.11 4.29 -25.13
CA SER A 348 24.47 2.99 -25.36
C SER A 348 22.94 3.09 -25.32
N HIS A 349 22.38 3.87 -24.40
CA HIS A 349 20.93 4.03 -24.26
C HIS A 349 20.31 4.81 -25.41
N TRP A 350 21.07 5.66 -26.11
CA TRP A 350 20.59 6.33 -27.32
C TRP A 350 20.17 5.34 -28.40
N ALA A 351 20.93 4.24 -28.56
CA ALA A 351 20.59 3.19 -29.50
C ALA A 351 19.30 2.46 -29.10
N ALA A 352 19.11 2.19 -27.81
CA ALA A 352 17.88 1.61 -27.28
C ALA A 352 16.67 2.54 -27.48
N PHE A 353 16.84 3.84 -27.21
CA PHE A 353 15.81 4.86 -27.41
C PHE A 353 15.39 4.97 -28.87
N GLU A 354 16.36 5.03 -29.80
CA GLU A 354 16.05 5.13 -31.22
C GLU A 354 15.38 3.86 -31.79
N ASP A 355 15.70 2.68 -31.26
CA ASP A 355 15.00 1.43 -31.60
C ASP A 355 13.57 1.44 -31.06
N ALA A 356 13.39 1.83 -29.79
CA ALA A 356 12.09 1.86 -29.12
C ALA A 356 11.09 2.89 -29.69
N LEU A 357 11.53 3.84 -30.54
CA LEU A 357 10.63 4.73 -31.27
C LEU A 357 9.88 4.04 -32.43
N SER A 358 10.44 2.96 -32.98
CA SER A 358 9.88 2.26 -34.15
C SER A 358 9.55 0.80 -33.87
N ASN A 359 10.21 0.18 -32.89
CA ASN A 359 10.09 -1.22 -32.55
C ASN A 359 9.24 -1.40 -31.27
N SER A 360 8.10 -2.08 -31.40
CA SER A 360 7.22 -2.37 -30.26
C SER A 360 7.83 -3.30 -29.21
N ALA A 361 8.90 -4.04 -29.56
CA ALA A 361 9.67 -4.90 -28.67
C ALA A 361 11.02 -4.27 -28.26
N GLY A 362 11.20 -2.97 -28.51
CA GLY A 362 12.41 -2.24 -28.11
C GLY A 362 12.53 -2.11 -26.59
N ASP A 363 13.73 -1.75 -26.13
CA ASP A 363 14.04 -1.66 -24.70
C ASP A 363 13.51 -0.35 -24.10
N VAL A 364 12.31 -0.43 -23.52
CA VAL A 364 11.63 0.71 -22.89
C VAL A 364 12.35 1.19 -21.63
N HIS A 365 12.95 0.29 -20.84
CA HIS A 365 13.56 0.66 -19.57
C HIS A 365 14.81 1.51 -19.76
N HIS A 366 15.69 1.13 -20.69
CA HIS A 366 16.89 1.93 -21.00
C HIS A 366 16.53 3.27 -21.65
N SER A 367 15.48 3.29 -22.47
CA SER A 367 14.92 4.52 -23.08
C SER A 367 14.48 5.53 -22.03
N VAL A 368 13.69 5.08 -21.03
CA VAL A 368 13.21 5.95 -19.95
C VAL A 368 14.36 6.41 -19.05
N ARG A 369 15.31 5.52 -18.71
CA ARG A 369 16.51 5.89 -17.95
C ARG A 369 17.33 6.98 -18.66
N MET A 370 17.43 6.90 -19.98
CA MET A 370 18.08 7.95 -20.78
C MET A 370 17.39 9.30 -20.62
N LEU A 371 16.06 9.34 -20.76
CA LEU A 371 15.29 10.58 -20.63
C LEU A 371 15.34 11.14 -19.21
N LYS A 372 15.37 10.28 -18.19
CA LYS A 372 15.57 10.68 -16.80
C LYS A 372 16.93 11.37 -16.63
N ASP A 373 18.01 10.79 -17.17
CA ASP A 373 19.37 11.34 -17.10
C ASP A 373 19.52 12.65 -17.92
N VAL A 374 18.99 12.71 -19.14
CA VAL A 374 19.00 13.92 -19.99
C VAL A 374 18.28 15.08 -19.31
N GLY A 375 17.15 14.80 -18.65
CA GLY A 375 16.37 15.81 -17.93
C GLY A 375 17.03 16.39 -16.66
N LEU A 376 18.22 15.92 -16.27
CA LEU A 376 18.96 16.45 -15.11
C LEU A 376 19.80 17.68 -15.46
N GLU A 377 20.14 17.86 -16.73
CA GLU A 377 21.10 18.86 -17.20
C GLU A 377 20.46 19.75 -18.27
N GLU A 378 20.51 21.08 -18.08
CA GLU A 378 19.88 22.05 -18.98
C GLU A 378 20.36 21.91 -20.43
N PHE A 379 21.68 21.79 -20.59
CA PHE A 379 22.31 21.75 -21.91
C PHE A 379 21.97 20.45 -22.64
N ALA A 380 22.04 19.31 -21.95
CA ALA A 380 21.68 18.00 -22.49
C ALA A 380 20.20 17.95 -22.89
N MET A 381 19.31 18.41 -22.01
CA MET A 381 17.87 18.46 -22.29
C MET A 381 17.52 19.39 -23.46
N GLY A 382 18.14 20.58 -23.53
CA GLY A 382 17.96 21.48 -24.67
C GLY A 382 18.48 20.88 -25.99
N THR A 383 19.65 20.23 -25.96
CA THR A 383 20.25 19.57 -27.13
C THR A 383 19.41 18.39 -27.61
N TRP A 384 18.92 17.57 -26.68
CA TRP A 384 18.01 16.47 -26.96
C TRP A 384 16.70 17.00 -27.58
N LEU A 385 16.13 18.06 -27.00
CA LEU A 385 14.89 18.67 -27.49
C LEU A 385 15.05 19.24 -28.91
N GLU A 386 16.13 19.98 -29.17
CA GLU A 386 16.48 20.44 -30.53
C GLU A 386 16.59 19.28 -31.51
N THR A 387 17.24 18.19 -31.09
CA THR A 387 17.40 16.98 -31.92
C THR A 387 16.03 16.34 -32.22
N MET A 388 15.15 16.21 -31.23
CA MET A 388 13.81 15.61 -31.41
C MET A 388 12.88 16.45 -32.29
N LEU A 389 13.07 17.78 -32.32
CA LEU A 389 12.24 18.69 -33.13
C LEU A 389 12.74 18.85 -34.57
N ASN A 390 14.07 18.81 -34.79
CA ASN A 390 14.66 19.19 -36.07
C ASN A 390 15.37 18.03 -36.81
N HIS A 391 15.67 16.90 -36.15
CA HIS A 391 16.35 15.79 -36.82
C HIS A 391 15.35 14.96 -37.67
N PRO A 392 15.50 14.91 -39.01
CA PRO A 392 14.46 14.39 -39.91
C PRO A 392 14.09 12.92 -39.66
N ASN A 393 15.07 12.07 -39.34
CA ASN A 393 14.81 10.65 -39.03
C ASN A 393 13.96 10.46 -37.75
N LEU A 394 14.26 11.21 -36.68
CA LEU A 394 13.55 11.02 -35.40
C LEU A 394 12.12 11.59 -35.48
N VAL A 395 11.95 12.73 -36.15
CA VAL A 395 10.64 13.32 -36.41
C VAL A 395 9.78 12.34 -37.21
N ALA A 396 10.31 11.78 -38.30
CA ALA A 396 9.58 10.80 -39.11
C ALA A 396 9.17 9.56 -38.30
N LYS A 397 10.09 8.99 -37.50
CA LYS A 397 9.79 7.85 -36.62
C LYS A 397 8.68 8.15 -35.60
N LEU A 398 8.66 9.36 -35.04
CA LEU A 398 7.63 9.76 -34.07
C LEU A 398 6.26 10.01 -34.74
N GLU A 399 6.25 10.52 -35.97
CA GLU A 399 5.03 10.76 -36.77
C GLU A 399 4.40 9.47 -37.30
N GLU A 400 5.19 8.42 -37.56
CA GLU A 400 4.70 7.10 -38.02
C GLU A 400 3.80 6.39 -36.98
N ASN A 401 3.87 6.78 -35.71
CA ASN A 401 3.15 6.15 -34.61
C ASN A 401 1.71 6.71 -34.45
N PRO A 402 0.66 5.86 -34.39
CA PRO A 402 -0.71 6.33 -34.22
C PRO A 402 -0.93 7.02 -32.87
N ILE A 403 -1.81 8.02 -32.84
CA ILE A 403 -2.27 8.63 -31.58
C ILE A 403 -3.37 7.76 -31.00
N THR A 404 -3.15 7.25 -29.79
CA THR A 404 -4.18 6.60 -28.99
C THR A 404 -4.53 7.53 -27.85
N PRO A 405 -5.80 7.96 -27.68
CA PRO A 405 -6.17 8.92 -26.63
C PRO A 405 -5.98 8.29 -25.25
N THR A 406 -4.84 8.57 -24.63
CA THR A 406 -4.44 8.07 -23.31
C THR A 406 -3.71 9.16 -22.55
N LEU A 407 -3.74 9.12 -21.22
CA LEU A 407 -2.83 9.93 -20.41
C LEU A 407 -1.41 9.33 -20.49
N PRO A 408 -0.35 10.15 -20.34
CA PRO A 408 1.02 9.64 -20.30
C PRO A 408 1.19 8.68 -19.11
N ALA A 409 1.94 7.60 -19.31
CA ALA A 409 2.29 6.67 -18.24
C ALA A 409 3.31 7.30 -17.27
N GLN A 410 3.27 6.90 -16.00
CA GLN A 410 4.13 7.41 -14.93
C GLN A 410 5.53 6.76 -14.96
N LEU A 411 6.26 6.95 -16.06
CA LEU A 411 7.51 6.22 -16.30
C LEU A 411 8.73 6.76 -15.53
N LEU A 412 8.66 7.97 -14.95
CA LEU A 412 9.77 8.57 -14.20
C LEU A 412 9.85 8.16 -12.72
N GLN A 413 8.92 7.31 -12.26
CA GLN A 413 8.87 6.82 -10.88
C GLN A 413 10.08 5.95 -10.53
N SER A 414 10.30 5.74 -9.22
CA SER A 414 11.39 4.91 -8.69
C SER A 414 11.27 3.45 -9.12
N VAL A 415 10.04 2.94 -9.23
CA VAL A 415 9.73 1.59 -9.71
C VAL A 415 9.04 1.70 -11.06
N LEU A 416 9.68 1.16 -12.10
CA LEU A 416 9.07 1.06 -13.42
C LEU A 416 8.10 -0.13 -13.45
N PRO A 417 6.92 0.01 -14.08
CA PRO A 417 6.04 -1.13 -14.32
C PRO A 417 6.77 -2.25 -15.06
N THR A 418 6.51 -3.49 -14.70
CA THR A 418 7.10 -4.69 -15.33
C THR A 418 6.68 -4.87 -16.79
N GLU A 419 5.48 -4.40 -17.16
CA GLU A 419 5.01 -4.38 -18.54
C GLU A 419 4.63 -2.96 -18.96
N ILE A 420 5.39 -2.38 -19.89
CA ILE A 420 5.10 -1.06 -20.48
C ILE A 420 4.74 -1.27 -21.94
N LYS A 421 3.54 -0.84 -22.36
CA LYS A 421 3.13 -0.93 -23.76
C LYS A 421 3.87 0.14 -24.57
N HIS A 422 4.20 -0.20 -25.81
CA HIS A 422 4.84 0.75 -26.73
C HIS A 422 4.01 2.05 -26.91
N GLY A 423 2.68 1.96 -26.98
CA GLY A 423 1.81 3.14 -27.06
C GLY A 423 1.96 4.09 -25.86
N ASP A 424 2.15 3.54 -24.66
CA ASP A 424 2.33 4.30 -23.42
C ASP A 424 3.68 5.04 -23.43
N LEU A 425 4.74 4.40 -23.95
CA LEU A 425 6.04 5.03 -24.17
C LEU A 425 5.96 6.20 -25.16
N ILE A 426 5.30 6.01 -26.31
CA ILE A 426 5.18 7.08 -27.32
C ILE A 426 4.37 8.27 -26.76
N ALA A 427 3.27 8.01 -26.04
CA ALA A 427 2.51 9.06 -25.37
C ALA A 427 3.36 9.83 -24.34
N PHE A 428 4.17 9.11 -23.56
CA PHE A 428 5.13 9.71 -22.63
C PHE A 428 6.17 10.58 -23.34
N ILE A 429 6.77 10.12 -24.44
CA ILE A 429 7.77 10.90 -25.20
C ILE A 429 7.14 12.19 -25.77
N ARG A 430 5.93 12.11 -26.34
CA ARG A 430 5.20 13.30 -26.82
C ARG A 430 4.91 14.29 -25.70
N ALA A 431 4.47 13.80 -24.53
CA ALA A 431 4.29 14.62 -23.34
C ALA A 431 5.60 15.30 -22.92
N TYR A 432 6.71 14.55 -22.88
CA TYR A 432 8.03 15.05 -22.50
C TYR A 432 8.51 16.18 -23.43
N ILE A 433 8.41 16.00 -24.76
CA ILE A 433 8.74 17.03 -25.75
C ILE A 433 7.87 18.28 -25.56
N GLY A 434 6.56 18.09 -25.39
CA GLY A 434 5.61 19.18 -25.22
C GLY A 434 5.86 19.99 -23.95
N VAL A 435 6.05 19.33 -22.81
CA VAL A 435 6.37 19.98 -21.53
C VAL A 435 7.70 20.74 -21.62
N ALA A 436 8.77 20.10 -22.11
CA ALA A 436 10.07 20.75 -22.26
C ALA A 436 10.02 21.98 -23.18
N SER A 437 9.25 21.91 -24.28
CA SER A 437 9.03 23.04 -25.19
C SER A 437 8.31 24.22 -24.52
N VAL A 438 7.30 23.93 -23.70
CA VAL A 438 6.57 24.97 -22.94
C VAL A 438 7.45 25.59 -21.86
N LEU A 439 8.31 24.82 -21.20
CA LEU A 439 9.30 25.35 -20.26
C LEU A 439 10.34 26.24 -20.94
N ALA A 440 10.71 25.96 -22.21
CA ALA A 440 11.55 26.85 -23.02
C ALA A 440 10.89 28.22 -23.24
N VAL A 441 9.61 28.21 -23.62
CA VAL A 441 8.81 29.42 -23.82
C VAL A 441 8.66 30.19 -22.51
N TRP A 442 8.44 29.50 -21.38
CA TRP A 442 8.40 30.15 -20.08
C TRP A 442 9.72 30.85 -19.75
N ALA A 443 10.86 30.16 -19.88
CA ALA A 443 12.18 30.75 -19.63
C ALA A 443 12.41 32.01 -20.49
N TRP A 444 11.97 31.97 -21.75
CA TRP A 444 12.01 33.11 -22.66
C TRP A 444 11.11 34.27 -22.22
N THR A 445 9.85 33.98 -21.90
CA THR A 445 8.86 35.00 -21.47
C THR A 445 9.30 35.73 -20.21
N ASP A 446 9.93 35.01 -19.29
CA ASP A 446 10.45 35.56 -18.05
C ASP A 446 11.65 36.49 -18.29
N SER A 447 12.57 36.09 -19.19
CA SER A 447 13.68 36.96 -19.60
C SER A 447 13.23 38.25 -20.31
N LEU A 448 12.14 38.22 -21.08
CA LEU A 448 11.56 39.41 -21.70
C LEU A 448 10.70 40.27 -20.75
N GLY A 449 10.29 39.73 -19.61
CA GLY A 449 9.36 40.41 -18.69
C GLY A 449 7.92 40.49 -19.18
N ASN A 450 7.48 39.59 -20.08
CA ASN A 450 6.08 39.55 -20.54
C ASN A 450 5.20 38.81 -19.52
N ASP A 451 4.50 39.55 -18.66
CA ASP A 451 3.75 38.94 -17.55
C ASP A 451 2.53 38.12 -17.98
N ASP A 452 1.82 38.53 -19.04
CA ASP A 452 0.62 37.83 -19.52
C ASP A 452 0.96 36.43 -20.05
N CYS A 453 1.95 36.33 -20.94
CA CYS A 453 2.40 35.06 -21.48
C CYS A 453 3.06 34.19 -20.40
N ARG A 454 3.80 34.81 -19.46
CA ARG A 454 4.38 34.12 -18.30
C ARG A 454 3.31 33.52 -17.40
N ALA A 455 2.28 34.29 -17.03
CA ALA A 455 1.18 33.83 -16.18
C ALA A 455 0.38 32.70 -16.86
N GLN A 456 0.12 32.81 -18.17
CA GLN A 456 -0.57 31.75 -18.92
C GLN A 456 0.26 30.47 -19.01
N THR A 457 1.57 30.59 -19.20
CA THR A 457 2.46 29.42 -19.26
C THR A 457 2.56 28.72 -17.90
N LEU A 458 2.74 29.48 -16.81
CA LEU A 458 2.75 28.94 -15.45
C LEU A 458 1.40 28.29 -15.07
N ALA A 459 0.27 28.83 -15.54
CA ALA A 459 -1.04 28.24 -15.28
C ALA A 459 -1.19 26.86 -15.94
N ILE A 460 -0.65 26.68 -17.15
CA ILE A 460 -0.61 25.37 -17.84
C ILE A 460 0.30 24.40 -17.09
N VAL A 461 1.50 24.84 -16.68
CA VAL A 461 2.42 24.03 -15.88
C VAL A 461 1.77 23.58 -14.57
N ARG A 462 1.09 24.50 -13.87
CA ARG A 462 0.36 24.20 -12.63
C ARG A 462 -0.77 23.20 -12.85
N LEU A 463 -1.51 23.32 -13.96
CA LEU A 463 -2.55 22.38 -14.33
C LEU A 463 -1.96 20.98 -14.54
N TRP A 464 -0.85 20.87 -15.26
CA TRP A 464 -0.16 19.60 -15.52
C TRP A 464 0.41 18.96 -14.25
N GLN A 465 0.84 19.73 -13.25
CA GLN A 465 1.22 19.18 -11.92
C GLN A 465 0.07 18.46 -11.20
N ASN A 466 -1.19 18.74 -11.56
CA ASN A 466 -2.36 18.07 -10.98
C ASN A 466 -2.85 16.88 -11.83
N VAL A 467 -2.17 16.55 -12.93
CA VAL A 467 -2.54 15.44 -13.81
C VAL A 467 -1.47 14.35 -13.76
N ASP A 468 -1.89 13.14 -13.40
CA ASP A 468 -1.04 11.95 -13.39
C ASP A 468 -0.32 11.75 -14.74
N GLY A 469 0.96 11.38 -14.69
CA GLY A 469 1.83 11.20 -15.85
C GLY A 469 2.52 12.50 -16.27
N TYR A 470 1.75 13.59 -16.37
CA TYR A 470 2.30 14.93 -16.62
C TYR A 470 3.03 15.49 -15.41
N ARG A 471 2.49 15.26 -14.21
CA ARG A 471 3.07 15.69 -12.93
C ARG A 471 4.53 15.25 -12.81
N GLU A 472 4.82 13.98 -13.07
CA GLU A 472 6.16 13.41 -12.91
C GLU A 472 7.15 14.02 -13.92
N ILE A 473 6.72 14.30 -15.15
CA ILE A 473 7.54 14.98 -16.18
C ILE A 473 7.81 16.44 -15.78
N VAL A 474 6.76 17.16 -15.39
CA VAL A 474 6.86 18.57 -15.01
C VAL A 474 7.77 18.72 -13.78
N ASN A 475 7.54 17.92 -12.74
CA ASN A 475 8.32 18.02 -11.52
C ASN A 475 9.79 17.66 -11.75
N HIS A 476 10.08 16.63 -12.56
CA HIS A 476 11.45 16.28 -12.94
C HIS A 476 12.16 17.44 -13.67
N LEU A 477 11.49 18.07 -14.64
CA LEU A 477 12.10 19.15 -15.44
C LEU A 477 12.18 20.49 -14.69
N LEU A 478 11.25 20.82 -13.79
CA LEU A 478 11.29 22.05 -13.00
C LEU A 478 12.49 22.15 -12.05
N LEU A 479 13.12 21.01 -11.74
CA LEU A 479 14.33 20.93 -10.93
C LEU A 479 15.62 21.32 -11.67
N LEU A 480 15.52 21.65 -12.96
CA LEU A 480 16.62 22.27 -13.69
C LEU A 480 16.95 23.63 -13.06
N ARG A 481 18.23 23.86 -12.78
CA ARG A 481 18.76 25.04 -12.06
C ARG A 481 18.12 26.36 -12.47
N GLN A 482 18.03 26.66 -13.76
CA GLN A 482 17.50 27.93 -14.24
C GLN A 482 16.00 28.07 -14.02
N LEU A 483 15.25 26.97 -14.11
CA LEU A 483 13.81 27.00 -13.91
C LEU A 483 13.50 27.23 -12.44
N THR A 484 14.23 26.55 -11.57
CA THR A 484 14.16 26.75 -10.12
C THR A 484 14.52 28.19 -9.72
N ARG A 485 15.63 28.73 -10.25
CA ARG A 485 16.02 30.15 -10.01
C ARG A 485 15.03 31.16 -10.57
N ARG A 486 14.36 30.86 -11.68
CA ARG A 486 13.31 31.74 -12.22
C ARG A 486 12.08 31.76 -11.31
N LEU A 487 11.69 30.62 -10.72
CA LEU A 487 10.63 30.61 -9.69
C LEU A 487 11.03 31.48 -8.49
N GLU A 488 12.28 31.41 -8.06
CA GLU A 488 12.82 32.28 -7.00
C GLU A 488 12.67 33.77 -7.35
N TRP A 489 13.10 34.18 -8.55
CA TRP A 489 12.99 35.58 -8.98
C TRP A 489 11.54 36.05 -9.09
N ILE A 490 10.66 35.23 -9.67
CA ILE A 490 9.23 35.55 -9.83
C ILE A 490 8.54 35.69 -8.47
N THR A 491 8.93 34.88 -7.47
CA THR A 491 8.35 34.94 -6.13
C THR A 491 8.92 36.08 -5.28
N THR A 492 10.20 36.44 -5.48
CA THR A 492 10.85 37.54 -4.73
C THR A 492 10.40 38.92 -5.23
N ASP A 493 10.18 39.08 -6.55
CA ASP A 493 9.74 40.34 -7.17
C ASP A 493 8.21 40.46 -7.28
N ASN A 494 7.48 40.00 -6.25
CA ASN A 494 6.01 39.87 -6.25
C ASN A 494 5.28 41.00 -5.49
N ILE A 495 5.84 42.21 -5.47
CA ILE A 495 5.24 43.39 -4.83
C ILE A 495 5.03 44.49 -5.89
N PRO A 496 3.79 44.84 -6.28
CA PRO A 496 2.50 44.28 -5.84
C PRO A 496 2.27 42.83 -6.35
N PRO A 497 1.33 42.07 -5.74
CA PRO A 497 1.13 40.66 -6.06
C PRO A 497 0.66 40.46 -7.50
N ARG A 498 1.30 39.55 -8.22
CA ARG A 498 1.03 39.19 -9.61
C ARG A 498 0.51 37.76 -9.71
N LYS A 499 -0.27 37.48 -10.76
CA LYS A 499 -0.77 36.12 -11.03
C LYS A 499 0.38 35.13 -11.25
N SER A 500 1.44 35.56 -11.93
CA SER A 500 2.66 34.77 -12.12
C SER A 500 3.33 34.40 -10.79
N GLY A 501 3.41 35.34 -9.84
CA GLY A 501 3.92 35.10 -8.49
C GLY A 501 3.09 34.08 -7.69
N ILE A 502 1.76 34.23 -7.68
CA ILE A 502 0.85 33.27 -7.00
C ILE A 502 1.01 31.86 -7.60
N LEU A 503 1.06 31.74 -8.92
CA LEU A 503 1.25 30.45 -9.59
C LEU A 503 2.63 29.84 -9.31
N ALA A 504 3.68 30.66 -9.29
CA ALA A 504 5.03 30.21 -8.94
C ALA A 504 5.09 29.69 -7.50
N GLU A 505 4.47 30.38 -6.55
CA GLU A 505 4.35 29.93 -5.16
C GLU A 505 3.57 28.60 -5.03
N GLN A 506 2.49 28.43 -5.80
CA GLN A 506 1.77 27.16 -5.86
C GLN A 506 2.65 26.02 -6.39
N ILE A 507 3.33 26.26 -7.52
CA ILE A 507 4.24 25.28 -8.14
C ILE A 507 5.34 24.87 -7.17
N LEU A 508 5.95 25.83 -6.46
CA LEU A 508 6.95 25.55 -5.42
C LEU A 508 6.38 24.73 -4.27
N ALA A 509 5.19 25.08 -3.77
CA ALA A 509 4.54 24.35 -2.69
C ALA A 509 4.26 22.88 -3.07
N ASP A 510 3.81 22.63 -4.31
CA ASP A 510 3.56 21.27 -4.79
C ASP A 510 4.85 20.48 -5.04
N LEU A 511 5.91 21.11 -5.57
CA LEU A 511 7.22 20.47 -5.70
C LEU A 511 7.77 20.00 -4.34
N THR A 512 7.54 20.75 -3.26
CA THR A 512 7.99 20.32 -1.91
C THR A 512 7.24 19.13 -1.34
N GLN A 513 6.16 18.67 -1.98
CA GLN A 513 5.49 17.43 -1.58
C GLN A 513 6.25 16.19 -2.05
N GLU A 514 7.15 16.33 -3.03
CA GLU A 514 8.02 15.26 -3.52
C GLU A 514 9.36 15.29 -2.78
N PRO A 515 9.75 14.20 -2.09
CA PRO A 515 10.98 14.20 -1.31
C PRO A 515 12.24 14.30 -2.20
N ASP A 516 12.23 13.68 -3.39
CA ASP A 516 13.35 13.69 -4.34
C ASP A 516 13.66 15.09 -4.89
N ALA A 517 12.64 15.96 -4.99
CA ALA A 517 12.80 17.34 -5.41
C ALA A 517 13.71 18.11 -4.44
N ILE A 518 13.54 17.87 -3.13
CA ILE A 518 14.26 18.54 -2.04
C ILE A 518 15.72 18.08 -1.94
N LEU A 519 16.13 17.05 -2.68
CA LEU A 519 17.54 16.62 -2.72
C LEU A 519 18.41 17.47 -3.66
N ARG A 520 17.81 18.36 -4.47
CA ARG A 520 18.53 19.21 -5.43
C ARG A 520 19.01 20.50 -4.77
N ALA A 521 20.32 20.73 -4.82
CA ALA A 521 20.95 21.89 -4.18
C ALA A 521 20.33 23.23 -4.63
N ASP A 522 20.08 23.43 -5.93
CA ASP A 522 19.49 24.68 -6.41
C ASP A 522 18.05 24.89 -5.89
N PHE A 523 17.25 23.83 -5.73
CA PHE A 523 15.90 23.92 -5.16
C PHE A 523 15.92 24.20 -3.65
N VAL A 524 16.84 23.57 -2.92
CA VAL A 524 17.09 23.89 -1.50
C VAL A 524 17.39 25.38 -1.34
N GLN A 525 18.30 25.93 -2.14
CA GLN A 525 18.66 27.35 -2.07
C GLN A 525 17.45 28.26 -2.39
N THR A 526 16.65 27.92 -3.41
CA THR A 526 15.42 28.66 -3.73
C THR A 526 14.40 28.63 -2.59
N ILE A 527 14.24 27.51 -1.87
CA ILE A 527 13.36 27.46 -0.69
C ILE A 527 13.91 28.33 0.45
N LEU A 528 15.23 28.28 0.69
CA LEU A 528 15.87 29.03 1.76
C LEU A 528 15.84 30.55 1.52
N SER A 529 15.76 31.00 0.27
CA SER A 529 15.63 32.41 -0.08
C SER A 529 14.20 32.95 -0.08
N LEU A 530 13.18 32.10 0.13
CA LEU A 530 11.78 32.54 0.26
C LEU A 530 11.58 33.44 1.49
N ASN A 531 11.32 34.72 1.21
CA ASN A 531 11.07 35.75 2.21
C ASN A 531 9.63 36.29 2.14
N PRO A 532 8.97 36.57 3.28
CA PRO A 532 7.67 37.20 3.30
C PRO A 532 7.74 38.67 2.82
N PRO A 533 6.65 39.26 2.26
CA PRO A 533 5.30 38.68 2.14
C PRO A 533 5.14 37.72 0.96
N LEU A 534 4.51 36.56 1.23
CA LEU A 534 4.13 35.55 0.22
C LEU A 534 2.62 35.59 0.00
N SER A 535 2.17 35.31 -1.22
CA SER A 535 0.77 35.45 -1.65
C SER A 535 -0.08 34.19 -1.43
N TYR A 536 0.55 33.02 -1.45
CA TYR A 536 -0.09 31.70 -1.34
C TYR A 536 0.53 30.87 -0.20
N ILE A 537 1.86 30.85 -0.09
CA ILE A 537 2.53 30.05 0.94
C ILE A 537 2.37 30.73 2.30
N ALA A 538 1.57 30.13 3.17
CA ALA A 538 1.39 30.61 4.54
C ALA A 538 2.69 30.46 5.36
N GLU A 539 2.88 31.31 6.37
CA GLU A 539 4.12 31.33 7.18
C GLU A 539 4.45 29.97 7.83
N HIS A 540 3.44 29.24 8.29
CA HIS A 540 3.65 27.91 8.87
C HIS A 540 4.14 26.87 7.85
N GLU A 541 3.70 27.00 6.59
CA GLU A 541 4.11 26.14 5.49
C GLU A 541 5.52 26.52 5.03
N ARG A 542 5.81 27.83 4.94
CA ARG A 542 7.17 28.35 4.66
C ARG A 542 8.19 27.86 5.69
N LEU A 543 7.86 27.88 6.98
CA LEU A 543 8.73 27.37 8.04
C LEU A 543 8.96 25.85 7.93
N LEU A 544 7.95 25.10 7.49
CA LEU A 544 8.09 23.67 7.21
C LEU A 544 9.02 23.42 6.02
N MET A 545 8.78 24.11 4.89
CA MET A 545 9.63 24.05 3.70
C MET A 545 11.07 24.41 4.03
N ARG A 546 11.28 25.45 4.85
CA ARG A 546 12.61 25.83 5.33
C ARG A 546 13.24 24.74 6.20
N LYS A 547 12.49 24.08 7.10
CA LYS A 547 13.01 22.97 7.91
C LYS A 547 13.51 21.83 7.01
N ILE A 548 12.70 21.35 6.08
CA ILE A 548 13.07 20.23 5.21
C ILE A 548 14.22 20.59 4.27
N ALA A 549 14.30 21.83 3.81
CA ALA A 549 15.44 22.32 3.02
C ALA A 549 16.74 22.35 3.84
N LEU A 550 16.71 22.77 5.11
CA LEU A 550 17.88 22.74 6.00
C LEU A 550 18.39 21.31 6.23
N VAL A 551 17.47 20.35 6.44
CA VAL A 551 17.84 18.92 6.59
C VAL A 551 18.55 18.41 5.32
N ALA A 552 18.08 18.81 4.14
CA ALA A 552 18.71 18.43 2.88
C ALA A 552 20.05 19.13 2.61
N ASP A 553 20.21 20.38 3.05
CA ASP A 553 21.47 21.16 2.94
C ASP A 553 22.56 20.59 3.87
N GLU A 554 22.19 20.22 5.09
CA GLU A 554 23.08 19.59 6.08
C GLU A 554 23.41 18.12 5.73
N GLY A 555 22.57 17.48 4.91
CA GLY A 555 22.81 16.16 4.34
C GLY A 555 22.54 15.00 5.31
N ILE A 556 23.41 13.99 5.28
CA ILE A 556 23.13 12.71 5.94
C ILE A 556 23.08 12.79 7.47
N GLY A 557 23.92 13.62 8.10
CA GLY A 557 23.94 13.78 9.57
C GLY A 557 22.59 14.26 10.11
N ALA A 558 22.05 15.33 9.52
CA ALA A 558 20.73 15.86 9.88
C ALA A 558 19.59 14.88 9.58
N ALA A 559 19.69 14.14 8.46
CA ALA A 559 18.71 13.11 8.14
C ALA A 559 18.66 12.00 9.21
N ILE A 560 19.82 11.55 9.71
CA ILE A 560 19.90 10.53 10.76
C ILE A 560 19.37 11.07 12.10
N ASP A 561 19.70 12.31 12.49
CA ASP A 561 19.17 12.92 13.72
C ASP A 561 17.63 13.04 13.66
N ASP A 562 17.08 13.49 12.52
CA ASP A 562 15.63 13.56 12.34
C ASP A 562 14.99 12.16 12.36
N LEU A 563 15.61 11.10 11.82
CA LEU A 563 15.08 9.71 11.92
C LEU A 563 15.19 9.13 13.34
N LYS A 564 16.20 9.53 14.11
CA LYS A 564 16.38 9.16 15.52
C LYS A 564 15.30 9.77 16.42
N PHE A 565 14.72 10.90 16.04
CA PHE A 565 13.71 11.58 16.85
C PHE A 565 12.44 10.75 17.05
N ASN A 566 12.07 10.52 18.32
CA ASN A 566 10.84 9.81 18.71
C ASN A 566 9.61 10.70 18.51
N SER A 567 8.77 10.31 17.56
CA SER A 567 7.57 11.07 17.20
C SER A 567 6.38 10.71 18.08
N GLN A 568 5.49 11.67 18.31
CA GLN A 568 4.19 11.41 18.91
C GLN A 568 3.21 10.94 17.83
N HIS A 569 2.40 9.94 18.15
CA HIS A 569 1.40 9.36 17.25
C HIS A 569 -0.02 9.88 17.59
N PRO A 570 -0.89 10.13 16.60
CA PRO A 570 -0.66 9.94 15.16
C PRO A 570 0.28 10.98 14.55
N LEU A 571 1.03 10.56 13.52
CA LEU A 571 1.99 11.42 12.83
C LEU A 571 1.28 12.58 12.11
N SER A 572 1.70 13.80 12.43
CA SER A 572 1.24 14.97 11.68
C SER A 572 1.77 14.96 10.23
N PRO A 573 1.03 15.54 9.26
CA PRO A 573 1.50 15.68 7.88
C PRO A 573 2.88 16.35 7.77
N ARG A 574 3.16 17.30 8.67
CA ARG A 574 4.46 17.98 8.77
C ARG A 574 5.58 17.00 9.08
N ARG A 575 5.37 16.11 10.05
CA ARG A 575 6.37 15.12 10.45
C ARG A 575 6.58 14.06 9.38
N LEU A 576 5.50 13.60 8.73
CA LEU A 576 5.60 12.66 7.60
C LEU A 576 6.49 13.20 6.49
N ARG A 577 6.29 14.45 6.06
CA ARG A 577 7.13 15.09 5.03
C ARG A 577 8.60 15.13 5.42
N THR A 578 8.92 15.52 6.66
CA THR A 578 10.31 15.52 7.14
C THR A 578 10.92 14.11 7.10
N ILE A 579 10.19 13.09 7.59
CA ILE A 579 10.67 11.69 7.57
C ILE A 579 10.94 11.24 6.14
N ARG A 580 10.01 11.49 5.20
CA ARG A 580 10.17 11.09 3.79
C ARG A 580 11.38 11.74 3.13
N VAL A 581 11.66 13.01 3.41
CA VAL A 581 12.88 13.68 2.93
C VAL A 581 14.13 13.04 3.54
N SER A 582 14.14 12.78 4.85
CA SER A 582 15.28 12.10 5.50
C SER A 582 15.53 10.70 4.92
N LEU A 583 14.48 9.93 4.62
CA LEU A 583 14.58 8.63 3.96
C LEU A 583 15.15 8.75 2.53
N ALA A 584 14.72 9.75 1.78
CA ALA A 584 15.22 10.00 0.43
C ALA A 584 16.70 10.41 0.41
N ILE A 585 17.17 11.18 1.41
CA ILE A 585 18.61 11.49 1.57
C ILE A 585 19.41 10.21 1.79
N VAL A 586 18.97 9.33 2.69
CA VAL A 586 19.66 8.05 2.97
C VAL A 586 19.68 7.16 1.73
N ARG A 587 18.54 7.03 1.03
CA ARG A 587 18.44 6.27 -0.23
C ARG A 587 19.39 6.80 -1.30
N ARG A 588 19.49 8.13 -1.45
CA ARG A 588 20.41 8.77 -2.40
C ARG A 588 21.87 8.40 -2.12
N GLU A 589 22.28 8.37 -0.86
CA GLU A 589 23.66 7.99 -0.50
C GLU A 589 23.93 6.51 -0.79
N LEU A 590 22.94 5.63 -0.64
CA LEU A 590 23.04 4.21 -1.05
C LEU A 590 23.16 4.04 -2.57
N ASP A 591 22.37 4.81 -3.34
CA ASP A 591 22.33 4.68 -4.80
C ASP A 591 23.56 5.31 -5.50
N LEU A 592 24.13 6.38 -4.93
CA LEU A 592 25.24 7.12 -5.55
C LEU A 592 26.63 6.54 -5.23
N ASP A 593 26.80 5.86 -4.11
CA ASP A 593 28.10 5.43 -3.62
C ASP A 593 28.14 3.92 -3.32
N PRO A 594 29.05 3.14 -3.94
CA PRO A 594 29.25 1.75 -3.53
C PRO A 594 29.70 1.60 -2.06
N GLU A 595 30.27 2.64 -1.45
CA GLU A 595 30.56 2.71 0.00
C GLU A 595 29.49 3.50 0.78
N GLY A 596 28.31 3.75 0.18
CA GLY A 596 27.23 4.54 0.79
C GLY A 596 26.77 3.98 2.14
N GLU A 597 26.73 2.66 2.26
CA GLU A 597 26.45 1.96 3.52
C GLU A 597 27.43 2.34 4.62
N TRP A 598 28.73 2.45 4.31
CA TRP A 598 29.76 2.83 5.28
C TRP A 598 29.57 4.26 5.75
N ARG A 599 29.22 5.20 4.85
CA ARG A 599 28.94 6.59 5.23
C ARG A 599 27.71 6.73 6.12
N ILE A 600 26.68 5.93 5.88
CA ILE A 600 25.50 5.89 6.75
C ILE A 600 25.90 5.40 8.15
N LEU A 601 26.74 4.37 8.24
CA LEU A 601 27.23 3.87 9.53
C LEU A 601 28.14 4.88 10.25
N GLU A 602 29.02 5.56 9.53
CA GLU A 602 29.90 6.60 10.09
C GLU A 602 29.07 7.75 10.65
N ALA A 603 28.11 8.29 9.87
CA ALA A 603 27.22 9.34 10.34
C ALA A 603 26.32 8.88 11.50
N LEU A 604 25.90 7.61 11.52
CA LEU A 604 25.16 7.02 12.64
C LEU A 604 26.01 6.99 13.92
N TRP A 605 27.29 6.62 13.81
CA TRP A 605 28.22 6.58 14.94
C TRP A 605 28.55 7.98 15.46
N ASP A 606 28.73 8.95 14.56
CA ASP A 606 28.96 10.35 14.92
C ASP A 606 27.76 10.91 15.71
N GLU A 607 26.54 10.53 15.33
CA GLU A 607 25.30 10.91 16.03
C GLU A 607 24.99 10.04 17.27
N ASN A 608 25.95 9.21 17.72
CA ASN A 608 25.82 8.29 18.85
C ASN A 608 24.57 7.40 18.77
N ALA A 609 24.23 6.94 17.58
CA ALA A 609 23.12 6.01 17.33
C ALA A 609 23.64 4.62 16.93
N HIS A 610 22.83 3.59 17.20
CA HIS A 610 23.11 2.20 16.89
C HIS A 610 21.84 1.54 16.35
N GLY A 611 21.98 0.53 15.47
CA GLY A 611 20.85 -0.24 14.96
C GLY A 611 19.95 0.55 14.02
N PHE A 612 20.50 1.06 12.91
CA PHE A 612 19.73 1.88 11.95
C PHE A 612 18.51 1.13 11.39
N VAL A 613 18.66 -0.15 11.01
CA VAL A 613 17.55 -0.96 10.50
C VAL A 613 16.47 -1.18 11.55
N ASP A 614 16.84 -1.46 12.81
CA ASP A 614 15.87 -1.58 13.91
C ASP A 614 15.09 -0.27 14.09
N ARG A 615 15.76 0.89 13.92
CA ARG A 615 15.10 2.20 13.99
C ARG A 615 14.12 2.41 12.85
N LEU A 616 14.45 2.01 11.62
CA LEU A 616 13.53 2.07 10.48
C LEU A 616 12.28 1.20 10.74
N VAL A 617 12.46 0.00 11.31
CA VAL A 617 11.34 -0.86 11.72
C VAL A 617 10.47 -0.21 12.78
N GLU A 618 11.05 0.50 13.76
CA GLU A 618 10.27 1.24 14.76
C GLU A 618 9.42 2.38 14.15
N ILE A 619 9.96 3.11 13.17
CA ILE A 619 9.22 4.15 12.44
C ILE A 619 8.11 3.51 11.61
N PHE A 620 8.41 2.40 10.92
CA PHE A 620 7.43 1.65 10.14
C PHE A 620 6.28 1.12 11.01
N ARG A 621 6.57 0.62 12.21
CA ARG A 621 5.55 0.26 13.19
C ARG A 621 4.63 1.42 13.50
N GLY A 622 5.18 2.60 13.75
CA GLY A 622 4.39 3.80 14.04
C GLY A 622 3.49 4.20 12.87
N VAL A 623 3.99 4.12 11.63
CA VAL A 623 3.20 4.39 10.41
C VAL A 623 2.10 3.33 10.22
N ALA A 624 2.40 2.06 10.47
CA ALA A 624 1.43 0.97 10.40
C ALA A 624 0.31 1.15 11.44
N ASP A 625 0.65 1.50 12.69
CA ASP A 625 -0.33 1.77 13.75
C ASP A 625 -1.23 2.98 13.40
N ASP A 626 -0.68 4.03 12.79
CA ASP A 626 -1.45 5.18 12.31
C ASP A 626 -2.40 4.81 11.16
N LEU A 627 -1.93 4.01 10.18
CA LEU A 627 -2.78 3.46 9.11
C LEU A 627 -3.92 2.61 9.69
N ASN A 628 -3.62 1.75 10.66
CA ASN A 628 -4.61 0.88 11.30
C ASN A 628 -5.73 1.68 11.96
N ALA A 629 -5.40 2.81 12.60
CA ALA A 629 -6.40 3.66 13.23
C ALA A 629 -7.42 4.24 12.22
N HIS A 630 -7.09 4.30 10.93
CA HIS A 630 -7.99 4.75 9.87
C HIS A 630 -8.93 3.65 9.36
N PHE A 631 -8.55 2.38 9.47
CA PHE A 631 -9.31 1.22 8.98
C PHE A 631 -9.83 0.29 10.09
N ALA A 632 -9.73 0.70 11.35
CA ALA A 632 -10.33 0.00 12.49
C ALA A 632 -11.86 -0.02 12.39
N CYS A 633 -12.52 -0.95 13.11
CA CYS A 633 -13.98 -1.09 13.11
C CYS A 633 -14.75 0.20 13.49
N THR A 634 -14.08 1.14 14.16
CA THR A 634 -14.56 2.51 14.41
C THR A 634 -13.58 3.50 13.76
N PRO A 635 -13.74 3.83 12.47
CA PRO A 635 -12.75 4.62 11.74
C PRO A 635 -12.75 6.08 12.21
N ASN A 636 -11.56 6.66 12.31
CA ASN A 636 -11.41 8.10 12.47
C ASN A 636 -11.74 8.81 11.15
N SER A 637 -12.60 9.83 11.17
CA SER A 637 -12.87 10.67 9.99
C SER A 637 -11.57 11.30 9.50
N SER A 638 -11.07 10.87 8.35
CA SER A 638 -9.75 11.26 7.86
C SER A 638 -9.78 11.76 6.42
N THR A 639 -8.79 12.57 6.08
CA THR A 639 -8.59 13.08 4.72
C THR A 639 -7.81 12.04 3.91
N ALA A 640 -8.31 11.69 2.71
CA ALA A 640 -7.68 10.72 1.81
C ALA A 640 -6.19 11.02 1.54
N THR A 641 -5.83 12.31 1.53
CA THR A 641 -4.45 12.79 1.37
C THR A 641 -3.49 12.32 2.48
N LEU A 642 -3.96 12.20 3.73
CA LEU A 642 -3.13 11.72 4.83
C LEU A 642 -2.87 10.21 4.69
N VAL A 643 -3.90 9.45 4.34
CA VAL A 643 -3.80 8.01 4.08
C VAL A 643 -2.83 7.73 2.93
N GLU A 644 -2.90 8.49 1.85
CA GLU A 644 -1.95 8.41 0.74
C GLU A 644 -0.50 8.64 1.21
N GLN A 645 -0.25 9.68 2.01
CA GLN A 645 1.09 9.98 2.52
C GLN A 645 1.60 8.91 3.49
N LEU A 646 0.74 8.30 4.28
CA LEU A 646 1.10 7.18 5.15
C LEU A 646 1.51 5.95 4.35
N PHE A 647 0.75 5.57 3.30
CA PHE A 647 1.16 4.49 2.40
C PHE A 647 2.47 4.81 1.69
N ARG A 648 2.65 6.02 1.13
CA ARG A 648 3.94 6.40 0.52
C ARG A 648 5.11 6.36 1.51
N THR A 649 4.89 6.75 2.76
CA THR A 649 5.93 6.65 3.81
C THR A 649 6.25 5.19 4.13
N ALA A 650 5.24 4.32 4.18
CA ALA A 650 5.43 2.88 4.34
C ALA A 650 6.24 2.29 3.17
N ASP A 651 5.95 2.70 1.93
CA ASP A 651 6.68 2.30 0.73
C ASP A 651 8.17 2.71 0.81
N ASP A 652 8.42 3.98 1.11
CA ASP A 652 9.77 4.55 1.25
C ASP A 652 10.58 3.81 2.34
N LEU A 653 9.94 3.45 3.47
CA LEU A 653 10.56 2.69 4.56
C LEU A 653 10.87 1.25 4.17
N LEU A 654 9.91 0.53 3.57
CA LEU A 654 10.09 -0.86 3.17
C LEU A 654 11.15 -0.98 2.06
N GLY A 655 11.15 -0.05 1.09
CA GLY A 655 12.16 -0.01 0.04
C GLY A 655 13.57 0.23 0.59
N LEU A 656 13.73 1.10 1.59
CA LEU A 656 15.02 1.33 2.24
C LEU A 656 15.47 0.12 3.07
N ILE A 657 14.55 -0.53 3.80
CA ILE A 657 14.84 -1.76 4.54
C ILE A 657 15.26 -2.87 3.57
N ASP A 658 14.58 -3.02 2.44
CA ASP A 658 14.90 -4.01 1.40
C ASP A 658 16.32 -3.83 0.85
N GLN A 659 16.74 -2.58 0.60
CA GLN A 659 18.10 -2.28 0.15
C GLN A 659 19.18 -2.56 1.21
N LEU A 660 18.89 -2.34 2.49
CA LEU A 660 19.87 -2.49 3.59
C LEU A 660 19.98 -3.91 4.15
N THR A 661 18.93 -4.72 3.99
CA THR A 661 18.85 -6.09 4.53
C THR A 661 20.02 -7.01 4.10
N PRO A 662 20.54 -6.97 2.85
CA PRO A 662 21.67 -7.80 2.45
C PRO A 662 22.97 -7.52 3.22
N ALA A 663 23.18 -6.27 3.64
CA ALA A 663 24.40 -5.81 4.28
C ALA A 663 24.31 -5.77 5.82
N LEU A 664 23.13 -5.49 6.36
CA LEU A 664 22.90 -5.33 7.80
C LEU A 664 21.92 -6.39 8.30
N LEU A 665 22.42 -7.30 9.16
CA LEU A 665 21.61 -8.34 9.77
C LEU A 665 20.54 -7.74 10.70
N MET A 666 19.29 -8.13 10.49
CA MET A 666 18.17 -7.79 11.37
C MET A 666 18.10 -8.72 12.58
N THR A 667 17.76 -8.17 13.75
CA THR A 667 17.51 -8.99 14.93
C THR A 667 16.21 -9.80 14.79
N THR A 668 16.11 -10.97 15.44
CA THR A 668 14.86 -11.77 15.47
C THR A 668 13.65 -10.95 15.91
N ARG A 669 13.85 -10.02 16.88
CA ARG A 669 12.78 -9.17 17.39
C ARG A 669 12.29 -8.18 16.33
N ALA A 670 13.21 -7.53 15.62
CA ALA A 670 12.88 -6.58 14.57
C ALA A 670 12.24 -7.27 13.37
N LEU A 671 12.73 -8.45 12.99
CA LEU A 671 12.14 -9.25 11.91
C LEU A 671 10.69 -9.67 12.23
N ARG A 672 10.42 -10.10 13.47
CA ARG A 672 9.05 -10.39 13.93
C ARG A 672 8.16 -9.16 13.88
N ASP A 673 8.60 -8.03 14.45
CA ASP A 673 7.81 -6.80 14.47
C ASP A 673 7.53 -6.34 13.02
N LEU A 674 8.55 -6.28 12.16
CA LEU A 674 8.39 -5.96 10.74
C LEU A 674 7.36 -6.87 10.05
N THR A 675 7.44 -8.19 10.27
CA THR A 675 6.51 -9.16 9.65
C THR A 675 5.06 -8.91 10.08
N CYS A 676 4.81 -8.71 11.37
CA CYS A 676 3.47 -8.38 11.88
C CYS A 676 2.97 -7.05 11.30
N ARG A 677 3.83 -6.04 11.18
CA ARG A 677 3.46 -4.72 10.65
C ARG A 677 3.25 -4.71 9.14
N ILE A 678 3.95 -5.55 8.38
CA ILE A 678 3.66 -5.77 6.96
C ILE A 678 2.27 -6.36 6.80
N ALA A 679 1.92 -7.38 7.59
CA ALA A 679 0.57 -7.96 7.57
C ALA A 679 -0.51 -6.93 7.93
N ASP A 680 -0.22 -6.06 8.91
CA ASP A 680 -1.11 -4.96 9.30
C ASP A 680 -1.37 -3.97 8.15
N VAL A 681 -0.32 -3.55 7.45
CA VAL A 681 -0.42 -2.62 6.33
C VAL A 681 -1.15 -3.25 5.15
N LEU A 682 -0.92 -4.53 4.86
CA LEU A 682 -1.65 -5.24 3.79
C LEU A 682 -3.14 -5.40 4.08
N ALA A 683 -3.53 -5.61 5.34
CA ALA A 683 -4.94 -5.53 5.76
C ALA A 683 -5.54 -4.14 5.48
N CYS A 684 -4.76 -3.07 5.64
CA CYS A 684 -5.19 -1.71 5.31
C CYS A 684 -5.27 -1.46 3.80
N VAL A 685 -4.46 -2.11 2.97
CA VAL A 685 -4.48 -1.94 1.50
C VAL A 685 -5.85 -2.31 0.92
N ASP A 686 -6.38 -3.47 1.28
CA ASP A 686 -7.68 -3.91 0.78
C ASP A 686 -8.83 -3.02 1.28
N GLY A 687 -8.73 -2.56 2.54
CA GLY A 687 -9.63 -1.54 3.10
C GLY A 687 -9.56 -0.20 2.36
N ALA A 688 -8.36 0.21 1.91
CA ALA A 688 -8.16 1.44 1.16
C ALA A 688 -8.73 1.34 -0.27
N LEU A 689 -8.53 0.20 -0.94
CA LEU A 689 -9.07 -0.05 -2.28
C LEU A 689 -10.60 -0.11 -2.29
N ALA A 690 -11.21 -0.65 -1.23
CA ALA A 690 -12.66 -0.66 -1.06
C ALA A 690 -13.23 0.70 -0.60
N GLY A 691 -12.53 1.40 0.29
CA GLY A 691 -13.00 2.63 0.95
C GLY A 691 -12.78 3.92 0.15
N TYR A 692 -11.77 3.96 -0.72
CA TYR A 692 -11.40 5.15 -1.50
C TYR A 692 -11.34 4.90 -3.02
N PRO A 693 -12.37 4.31 -3.65
CA PRO A 693 -12.34 3.98 -5.08
C PRO A 693 -12.16 5.23 -5.98
N SER A 694 -12.61 6.40 -5.52
CA SER A 694 -12.49 7.67 -6.23
C SER A 694 -11.12 8.35 -6.08
N HIS A 695 -10.28 7.93 -5.13
CA HIS A 695 -8.98 8.57 -4.87
C HIS A 695 -7.83 7.72 -5.41
N ARG A 696 -7.53 7.89 -6.71
CA ARG A 696 -6.51 7.10 -7.42
C ARG A 696 -5.13 7.13 -6.73
N GLY A 697 -4.73 8.25 -6.13
CA GLY A 697 -3.46 8.36 -5.40
C GLY A 697 -3.34 7.40 -4.21
N VAL A 698 -4.43 7.15 -3.49
CA VAL A 698 -4.44 6.18 -2.37
C VAL A 698 -4.34 4.76 -2.91
N ALA A 699 -5.08 4.44 -3.98
CA ALA A 699 -5.08 3.12 -4.59
C ALA A 699 -3.70 2.74 -5.17
N VAL A 700 -3.03 3.69 -5.84
CA VAL A 700 -1.67 3.48 -6.37
C VAL A 700 -0.68 3.26 -5.22
N ALA A 701 -0.64 4.18 -4.25
CA ALA A 701 0.28 4.05 -3.10
C ALA A 701 0.05 2.75 -2.30
N ALA A 702 -1.20 2.32 -2.13
CA ALA A 702 -1.52 1.07 -1.45
C ALA A 702 -1.07 -0.17 -2.27
N THR A 703 -1.14 -0.10 -3.60
CA THR A 703 -0.69 -1.19 -4.48
C THR A 703 0.84 -1.29 -4.51
N ASP A 704 1.54 -0.16 -4.55
CA ASP A 704 3.00 -0.11 -4.55
C ASP A 704 3.56 -0.72 -3.26
N VAL A 705 3.03 -0.28 -2.11
CA VAL A 705 3.37 -0.84 -0.79
C VAL A 705 3.14 -2.34 -0.75
N ARG A 706 2.02 -2.82 -1.32
CA ARG A 706 1.73 -4.25 -1.38
C ARG A 706 2.79 -5.01 -2.16
N GLN A 707 3.24 -4.49 -3.30
CA GLN A 707 4.27 -5.16 -4.11
C GLN A 707 5.62 -5.20 -3.38
N ILE A 708 6.07 -4.08 -2.80
CA ILE A 708 7.34 -4.03 -2.06
C ILE A 708 7.27 -4.92 -0.81
N ALA A 709 6.16 -4.90 -0.07
CA ALA A 709 5.95 -5.75 1.09
C ALA A 709 6.06 -7.25 0.78
N LEU A 710 5.41 -7.70 -0.31
CA LEU A 710 5.47 -9.10 -0.76
C LEU A 710 6.90 -9.47 -1.20
N GLY A 711 7.55 -8.61 -1.99
CA GLY A 711 8.93 -8.81 -2.42
C GLY A 711 9.91 -8.91 -1.26
N LEU A 712 9.77 -8.04 -0.24
CA LEU A 712 10.62 -8.04 0.94
C LEU A 712 10.41 -9.31 1.80
N LEU A 713 9.15 -9.73 2.02
CA LEU A 713 8.87 -10.96 2.77
C LEU A 713 9.42 -12.20 2.06
N SER A 714 9.34 -12.25 0.73
CA SER A 714 9.92 -13.32 -0.06
C SER A 714 11.44 -13.39 0.12
N LYS A 715 12.14 -12.25 -0.02
CA LYS A 715 13.60 -12.16 0.20
C LYS A 715 14.01 -12.54 1.62
N LEU A 716 13.29 -12.06 2.64
CA LEU A 716 13.56 -12.37 4.05
C LEU A 716 13.33 -13.85 4.39
N SER A 717 12.57 -14.56 3.56
CA SER A 717 12.25 -15.98 3.71
C SER A 717 13.16 -16.89 2.87
N GLU A 718 14.18 -16.35 2.20
CA GLU A 718 15.11 -17.16 1.40
C GLU A 718 15.99 -18.08 2.27
N PRO A 719 16.39 -19.27 1.77
CA PRO A 719 17.09 -20.30 2.55
C PRO A 719 18.45 -19.88 3.14
N ARG A 720 19.01 -18.75 2.69
CA ARG A 720 20.33 -18.24 3.11
C ARG A 720 20.25 -17.01 4.01
N VAL A 721 19.04 -16.57 4.37
CA VAL A 721 18.84 -15.43 5.26
C VAL A 721 18.74 -15.93 6.70
N TYR A 722 19.62 -15.41 7.56
CA TYR A 722 19.69 -15.76 8.98
C TYR A 722 19.43 -14.49 9.80
N ALA A 723 18.46 -14.55 10.72
CA ALA A 723 18.25 -13.46 11.69
C ALA A 723 19.26 -13.53 12.84
N GLU A 724 19.62 -14.76 13.23
CA GLU A 724 20.65 -15.06 14.23
C GLU A 724 21.46 -16.27 13.74
N PRO A 725 22.69 -16.51 14.23
CA PRO A 725 23.55 -17.62 13.79
C PRO A 725 22.91 -19.03 13.87
N SER A 726 21.78 -19.17 14.57
CA SER A 726 21.03 -20.42 14.73
C SER A 726 19.54 -20.31 14.34
N LYS A 727 19.08 -19.19 13.80
CA LYS A 727 17.66 -19.00 13.41
C LYS A 727 17.53 -18.49 11.99
N LEU A 728 16.81 -19.25 11.19
CA LEU A 728 16.51 -18.92 9.80
C LEU A 728 15.49 -17.78 9.75
N GLY A 729 15.65 -16.86 8.80
CA GLY A 729 14.68 -15.79 8.56
C GLY A 729 13.29 -16.33 8.26
N ALA A 730 13.21 -17.35 7.41
CA ALA A 730 11.99 -18.09 7.07
C ALA A 730 11.23 -18.63 8.29
N GLU A 731 11.94 -19.17 9.29
CA GLU A 731 11.32 -19.65 10.55
C GLU A 731 10.66 -18.50 11.30
N VAL A 732 11.38 -17.37 11.45
CA VAL A 732 10.88 -16.22 12.20
C VAL A 732 9.68 -15.60 11.48
N VAL A 733 9.76 -15.42 10.16
CA VAL A 733 8.67 -14.85 9.34
C VAL A 733 7.42 -15.73 9.42
N LEU A 734 7.55 -17.02 9.14
CA LEU A 734 6.40 -17.94 9.14
C LEU A 734 5.77 -18.03 10.54
N ARG A 735 6.57 -18.20 11.61
CA ARG A 735 6.06 -18.22 12.99
C ARG A 735 5.28 -16.94 13.31
N SER A 736 5.83 -15.79 12.94
CA SER A 736 5.22 -14.48 13.21
C SER A 736 3.89 -14.31 12.49
N LEU A 737 3.77 -14.74 11.23
CA LEU A 737 2.51 -14.68 10.48
C LEU A 737 1.44 -15.59 11.08
N LEU A 738 1.81 -16.83 11.44
CA LEU A 738 0.89 -17.80 12.04
C LEU A 738 0.36 -17.31 13.40
N GLU A 739 1.22 -16.74 14.26
CA GLU A 739 0.80 -16.14 15.54
C GLU A 739 -0.05 -14.87 15.35
N HIS A 740 0.25 -14.07 14.33
CA HIS A 740 -0.45 -12.80 14.09
C HIS A 740 -1.84 -12.97 13.50
N ALA A 741 -2.08 -14.09 12.80
CA ALA A 741 -3.40 -14.44 12.27
C ALA A 741 -4.49 -14.47 13.35
N THR A 742 -4.14 -14.83 14.59
CA THR A 742 -5.09 -14.95 15.69
C THR A 742 -5.36 -13.63 16.43
N ASN A 743 -4.63 -12.55 16.10
CA ASN A 743 -4.63 -11.29 16.84
C ASN A 743 -4.95 -10.09 15.94
N PRO A 744 -6.23 -9.87 15.59
CA PRO A 744 -6.64 -8.85 14.60
C PRO A 744 -6.46 -7.39 15.06
N SER A 745 -6.01 -7.15 16.30
CA SER A 745 -5.56 -5.83 16.78
C SER A 745 -6.56 -4.68 16.55
N GLY A 746 -7.86 -4.96 16.59
CA GLY A 746 -8.95 -3.98 16.43
C GLY A 746 -9.50 -3.80 15.00
N ARG A 747 -9.00 -4.57 14.03
CA ARG A 747 -9.56 -4.66 12.67
C ARG A 747 -10.69 -5.68 12.59
N ASP A 748 -11.37 -5.72 11.45
CA ASP A 748 -12.24 -6.83 11.08
C ASP A 748 -11.43 -8.15 11.09
N PRO A 749 -11.74 -9.09 12.00
CA PRO A 749 -11.01 -10.35 12.12
C PRO A 749 -11.05 -11.19 10.84
N ALA A 750 -12.15 -11.14 10.08
CA ALA A 750 -12.29 -11.91 8.85
C ALA A 750 -11.35 -11.38 7.77
N SER A 751 -11.41 -10.07 7.48
CA SER A 751 -10.51 -9.43 6.52
C SER A 751 -9.03 -9.60 6.91
N HIS A 752 -8.69 -9.40 8.18
CA HIS A 752 -7.31 -9.59 8.69
C HIS A 752 -6.82 -11.01 8.47
N PHE A 753 -7.61 -12.01 8.84
CA PHE A 753 -7.25 -13.41 8.68
C PHE A 753 -7.06 -13.80 7.20
N LEU A 754 -7.94 -13.32 6.32
CA LEU A 754 -7.83 -13.57 4.88
C LEU A 754 -6.51 -13.02 4.30
N GLN A 755 -6.07 -11.83 4.71
CA GLN A 755 -4.80 -11.26 4.26
C GLN A 755 -3.60 -12.02 4.81
N VAL A 756 -3.61 -12.36 6.10
CA VAL A 756 -2.51 -13.14 6.70
C VAL A 756 -2.44 -14.53 6.06
N SER A 757 -3.58 -15.16 5.73
CA SER A 757 -3.62 -16.42 4.99
C SER A 757 -2.98 -16.30 3.61
N ALA A 758 -3.28 -15.23 2.86
CA ALA A 758 -2.66 -15.00 1.55
C ALA A 758 -1.14 -14.76 1.66
N LEU A 759 -0.68 -14.11 2.73
CA LEU A 759 0.74 -13.94 3.03
C LEU A 759 1.45 -15.26 3.34
N VAL A 760 0.83 -16.12 4.16
CA VAL A 760 1.39 -17.45 4.46
C VAL A 760 1.53 -18.27 3.19
N GLU A 761 0.51 -18.25 2.30
CA GLU A 761 0.59 -18.92 1.00
C GLU A 761 1.71 -18.36 0.10
N HIS A 762 1.94 -17.04 0.13
CA HIS A 762 2.98 -16.39 -0.66
C HIS A 762 4.40 -16.72 -0.17
N VAL A 763 4.60 -16.86 1.15
CA VAL A 763 5.91 -17.16 1.75
C VAL A 763 6.30 -18.63 1.59
N LEU A 764 5.34 -19.54 1.46
CA LEU A 764 5.60 -20.98 1.30
C LEU A 764 6.18 -21.31 -0.09
N PRO A 765 7.26 -22.11 -0.17
CA PRO A 765 7.94 -22.43 -1.44
C PRO A 765 7.04 -23.20 -2.42
N GLU A 766 7.30 -23.03 -3.72
CA GLU A 766 6.48 -23.66 -4.79
C GLU A 766 6.68 -25.15 -4.99
N THR A 767 7.87 -25.66 -4.66
CA THR A 767 8.24 -27.07 -4.79
C THR A 767 9.24 -27.46 -3.71
N ALA A 768 9.46 -28.77 -3.50
CA ALA A 768 10.40 -29.35 -2.53
C ALA A 768 11.91 -29.07 -2.82
N ALA A 769 12.24 -28.02 -3.58
CA ALA A 769 13.60 -27.75 -4.04
C ALA A 769 14.59 -27.39 -2.91
N ASP A 770 14.10 -26.97 -1.73
CA ASP A 770 14.93 -26.50 -0.61
C ASP A 770 14.77 -27.39 0.63
N ASP A 771 15.70 -28.34 0.82
CA ASP A 771 15.78 -29.24 1.98
C ASP A 771 15.62 -28.52 3.34
N ILE A 772 16.07 -27.26 3.43
CA ILE A 772 16.08 -26.44 4.65
C ILE A 772 14.66 -26.16 5.17
N TRP A 773 13.69 -25.92 4.28
CA TRP A 773 12.31 -25.64 4.68
C TRP A 773 11.68 -26.83 5.38
N VAL A 774 11.90 -28.02 4.81
CA VAL A 774 11.37 -29.27 5.32
C VAL A 774 12.10 -29.68 6.59
N THR A 775 13.44 -29.72 6.61
CA THR A 775 14.17 -30.27 7.77
C THR A 775 14.24 -29.34 8.98
N SER A 776 14.16 -28.02 8.79
CA SER A 776 14.47 -27.04 9.84
C SER A 776 13.33 -26.09 10.14
N VAL A 777 12.69 -25.52 9.11
CA VAL A 777 11.68 -24.47 9.29
C VAL A 777 10.34 -25.04 9.75
N LEU A 778 9.70 -25.90 8.95
CA LEU A 778 8.37 -26.44 9.23
C LEU A 778 8.27 -27.20 10.58
N PRO A 779 9.25 -28.04 10.97
CA PRO A 779 9.20 -28.75 12.25
C PRO A 779 9.25 -27.82 13.47
N SER A 780 9.84 -26.64 13.32
CA SER A 780 9.99 -25.67 14.41
C SER A 780 8.72 -24.84 14.68
N VAL A 781 7.73 -24.86 13.78
CA VAL A 781 6.50 -24.05 13.85
C VAL A 781 5.23 -24.89 13.87
N LEU A 782 5.32 -26.19 14.18
CA LEU A 782 4.18 -27.12 14.12
C LEU A 782 3.02 -26.68 15.02
N SER A 783 3.29 -26.18 16.22
CA SER A 783 2.23 -25.73 17.14
C SER A 783 1.42 -24.56 16.59
N GLU A 784 2.12 -23.58 16.02
CA GLU A 784 1.58 -22.38 15.42
C GLU A 784 0.84 -22.72 14.12
N LEU A 785 1.40 -23.66 13.33
CA LEU A 785 0.79 -24.19 12.11
C LEU A 785 -0.54 -24.89 12.42
N GLY A 786 -0.58 -25.74 13.44
CA GLY A 786 -1.80 -26.42 13.88
C GLY A 786 -2.86 -25.44 14.39
N ALA A 787 -2.46 -24.41 15.14
CA ALA A 787 -3.37 -23.37 15.60
C ALA A 787 -3.95 -22.55 14.43
N PHE A 788 -3.11 -22.16 13.46
CA PHE A 788 -3.54 -21.45 12.25
C PHE A 788 -4.46 -22.33 11.38
N PHE A 789 -4.10 -23.59 11.19
CA PHE A 789 -4.87 -24.55 10.40
C PHE A 789 -6.31 -24.67 10.90
N ARG A 790 -6.53 -24.65 12.22
CA ARG A 790 -7.87 -24.72 12.83
C ARG A 790 -8.75 -23.51 12.50
N LEU A 791 -8.17 -22.37 12.13
CA LEU A 791 -8.92 -21.16 11.76
C LEU A 791 -9.33 -21.12 10.28
N LEU A 792 -8.73 -21.97 9.43
CA LEU A 792 -9.04 -22.02 8.01
C LEU A 792 -10.41 -22.66 7.75
N GLU A 793 -11.11 -22.16 6.73
CA GLU A 793 -12.31 -22.81 6.18
C GLU A 793 -11.94 -24.15 5.53
N ALA A 794 -12.89 -25.10 5.49
CA ALA A 794 -12.67 -26.47 4.98
C ALA A 794 -11.96 -26.51 3.61
N ARG A 795 -12.43 -25.70 2.66
CA ARG A 795 -11.82 -25.63 1.31
C ARG A 795 -10.39 -25.08 1.30
N LYS A 796 -10.12 -24.09 2.16
CA LYS A 796 -8.76 -23.54 2.32
C LYS A 796 -7.85 -24.51 3.05
N LYS A 797 -8.36 -25.27 4.02
CA LYS A 797 -7.62 -26.37 4.67
C LYS A 797 -7.14 -27.40 3.64
N VAL A 798 -8.01 -27.80 2.70
CA VAL A 798 -7.63 -28.75 1.63
C VAL A 798 -6.51 -28.20 0.74
N GLN A 799 -6.65 -26.96 0.26
CA GLN A 799 -5.62 -26.31 -0.56
C GLN A 799 -4.29 -26.18 0.20
N PHE A 800 -4.37 -25.84 1.49
CA PHE A 800 -3.20 -25.71 2.36
C PHE A 800 -2.50 -27.06 2.59
N VAL A 801 -3.24 -28.13 2.85
CA VAL A 801 -2.69 -29.49 2.98
C VAL A 801 -2.08 -29.95 1.66
N GLU A 802 -2.76 -29.78 0.53
CA GLU A 802 -2.22 -30.11 -0.80
C GLU A 802 -0.88 -29.39 -1.04
N ARG A 803 -0.81 -28.11 -0.68
CA ARG A 803 0.41 -27.31 -0.80
C ARG A 803 1.53 -27.85 0.11
N LEU A 804 1.24 -28.14 1.37
CA LEU A 804 2.24 -28.64 2.32
C LEU A 804 2.74 -30.04 1.98
N VAL A 805 1.87 -30.93 1.49
CA VAL A 805 2.27 -32.27 1.01
C VAL A 805 3.24 -32.15 -0.17
N LYS A 806 2.99 -31.23 -1.10
CA LYS A 806 3.90 -30.95 -2.23
C LYS A 806 5.25 -30.36 -1.80
N VAL A 807 5.27 -29.61 -0.70
CA VAL A 807 6.51 -29.02 -0.15
C VAL A 807 7.30 -30.07 0.64
N ASP A 808 6.64 -30.94 1.39
CA ASP A 808 7.26 -31.98 2.21
C ASP A 808 7.78 -33.17 1.38
N ASP A 809 7.13 -33.49 0.25
CA ASP A 809 7.48 -34.61 -0.65
C ASP A 809 7.71 -35.95 0.10
N GLY A 810 6.96 -36.15 1.19
CA GLY A 810 7.00 -37.36 2.03
C GLY A 810 8.23 -37.50 2.94
N VAL A 811 8.99 -36.43 3.18
CA VAL A 811 10.20 -36.50 4.03
C VAL A 811 9.86 -36.58 5.52
N ILE A 812 8.94 -35.75 6.02
CA ILE A 812 8.58 -35.69 7.45
C ILE A 812 7.17 -36.23 7.72
N GLY A 813 6.29 -36.19 6.72
CA GLY A 813 4.88 -36.59 6.86
C GLY A 813 4.02 -35.47 7.46
N LEU A 814 4.23 -34.23 7.03
CA LEU A 814 3.54 -33.06 7.60
C LEU A 814 2.04 -33.07 7.32
N GLY A 815 1.64 -33.54 6.12
CA GLY A 815 0.23 -33.64 5.74
C GLY A 815 -0.50 -34.70 6.57
N GLU A 816 0.14 -35.84 6.81
CA GLU A 816 -0.37 -36.94 7.63
C GLU A 816 -0.53 -36.47 9.08
N TRP A 817 0.43 -35.69 9.59
CA TRP A 817 0.33 -35.08 10.91
C TRP A 817 -0.83 -34.09 11.03
N LEU A 818 -1.05 -33.21 10.04
CA LEU A 818 -2.18 -32.27 10.04
C LEU A 818 -3.53 -33.00 9.97
N LEU A 819 -3.62 -34.07 9.16
CA LEU A 819 -4.80 -34.92 9.09
C LEU A 819 -5.10 -35.56 10.46
N LEU A 820 -4.06 -36.11 11.13
CA LEU A 820 -4.20 -36.67 12.46
C LEU A 820 -4.68 -35.63 13.49
N GLU A 821 -4.12 -34.42 13.49
CA GLU A 821 -4.52 -33.34 14.40
C GLU A 821 -5.97 -32.89 14.18
N GLU A 822 -6.44 -32.83 12.94
CA GLU A 822 -7.85 -32.51 12.66
C GLU A 822 -8.80 -33.62 13.13
N VAL A 823 -8.43 -34.88 12.94
CA VAL A 823 -9.23 -36.03 13.41
C VAL A 823 -9.24 -36.09 14.95
N LYS A 824 -8.13 -35.79 15.61
CA LYS A 824 -8.08 -35.61 17.07
C LYS A 824 -8.98 -34.46 17.53
N HIS A 825 -8.95 -33.33 16.83
CA HIS A 825 -9.82 -32.19 17.14
C HIS A 825 -11.31 -32.52 16.97
N LEU A 826 -11.66 -33.29 15.94
CA LEU A 826 -13.01 -33.82 15.75
C LEU A 826 -13.42 -34.71 16.94
N ALA A 827 -12.56 -35.64 17.38
CA ALA A 827 -12.83 -36.48 18.56
C ALA A 827 -13.05 -35.65 19.83
N GLU A 828 -12.20 -34.66 20.09
CA GLU A 828 -12.34 -33.75 21.24
C GLU A 828 -13.65 -32.95 21.19
N THR A 829 -14.03 -32.47 20.00
CA THR A 829 -15.27 -31.71 19.80
C THR A 829 -16.51 -32.58 20.01
N LEU A 830 -16.48 -33.82 19.55
CA LEU A 830 -17.54 -34.81 19.78
C LEU A 830 -17.64 -35.19 21.28
N GLU A 831 -16.52 -35.28 21.99
CA GLU A 831 -16.52 -35.61 23.43
C GLU A 831 -17.07 -34.44 24.24
N ALA A 832 -16.76 -33.20 23.84
CA ALA A 832 -17.35 -32.00 24.43
C ALA A 832 -18.87 -31.95 24.23
N LEU A 833 -19.38 -32.33 23.05
CA LEU A 833 -20.82 -32.41 22.76
C LEU A 833 -21.56 -33.42 23.65
N LYS A 834 -20.87 -34.50 24.08
CA LYS A 834 -21.44 -35.51 24.98
C LYS A 834 -21.71 -34.98 26.39
N HIS A 835 -21.08 -33.88 26.80
CA HIS A 835 -21.25 -33.32 28.14
C HIS A 835 -22.55 -32.49 28.27
N GLN A 836 -23.49 -32.97 29.10
CA GLN A 836 -24.86 -32.42 29.30
C GLN A 836 -24.97 -31.01 29.91
N LEU A 837 -23.88 -30.28 30.14
CA LEU A 837 -23.88 -28.97 30.83
C LEU A 837 -23.68 -27.76 29.89
N MET A 838 -23.75 -27.94 28.57
CA MET A 838 -23.54 -26.86 27.61
C MET A 838 -24.80 -26.01 27.40
N SER A 839 -24.62 -24.72 27.07
CA SER A 839 -25.72 -23.89 26.58
C SER A 839 -26.10 -24.34 25.17
N ARG A 840 -27.36 -24.13 24.77
CA ARG A 840 -27.89 -24.55 23.47
C ARG A 840 -27.15 -23.88 22.31
N GLU A 841 -26.72 -22.63 22.51
CA GLU A 841 -25.99 -21.84 21.54
C GLU A 841 -24.58 -22.42 21.32
N LEU A 842 -23.93 -22.84 22.41
CA LEU A 842 -22.61 -23.47 22.35
C LEU A 842 -22.70 -24.87 21.73
N GLU A 843 -23.77 -25.62 21.99
CA GLU A 843 -24.06 -26.90 21.34
C GLU A 843 -24.18 -26.74 19.82
N LEU A 844 -24.94 -25.75 19.34
CA LEU A 844 -25.06 -25.45 17.90
C LEU A 844 -23.71 -25.09 17.26
N VAL A 845 -22.88 -24.28 17.93
CA VAL A 845 -21.53 -23.95 17.44
C VAL A 845 -20.67 -25.20 17.34
N ARG A 846 -20.71 -26.09 18.33
CA ARG A 846 -19.95 -27.35 18.33
C ARG A 846 -20.46 -28.34 17.27
N GLN A 847 -21.77 -28.46 17.08
CA GLN A 847 -22.35 -29.25 15.98
C GLN A 847 -21.89 -28.73 14.61
N HIS A 848 -21.85 -27.41 14.43
CA HIS A 848 -21.33 -26.82 13.19
C HIS A 848 -19.82 -27.06 13.01
N GLN A 849 -19.02 -27.04 14.09
CA GLN A 849 -17.60 -27.41 14.02
C GLN A 849 -17.39 -28.87 13.57
N VAL A 850 -18.20 -29.80 14.09
CA VAL A 850 -18.20 -31.21 13.64
C VAL A 850 -18.53 -31.29 12.14
N PHE A 851 -19.53 -30.54 11.68
CA PHE A 851 -19.86 -30.47 10.26
C PHE A 851 -18.68 -29.99 9.41
N LEU A 852 -17.99 -28.91 9.81
CA LEU A 852 -16.84 -28.37 9.08
C LEU A 852 -15.65 -29.34 9.00
N SER A 853 -15.35 -30.07 10.09
CA SER A 853 -14.30 -31.09 10.07
C SER A 853 -14.66 -32.28 9.16
N LEU A 854 -15.93 -32.71 9.16
CA LEU A 854 -16.42 -33.73 8.22
C LEU A 854 -16.38 -33.25 6.77
N GLN A 855 -16.69 -31.97 6.54
CA GLN A 855 -16.58 -31.34 5.22
C GLN A 855 -15.14 -31.32 4.71
N PHE A 856 -14.19 -30.94 5.56
CA PHE A 856 -12.78 -31.00 5.22
C PHE A 856 -12.34 -32.43 4.83
N LEU A 857 -12.73 -33.44 5.61
CA LEU A 857 -12.41 -34.84 5.28
C LEU A 857 -13.04 -35.24 3.93
N SER A 858 -14.31 -34.94 3.69
CA SER A 858 -14.98 -35.25 2.42
C SER A 858 -14.30 -34.56 1.23
N GLU A 859 -13.94 -33.28 1.36
CA GLU A 859 -13.24 -32.54 0.31
C GLU A 859 -11.80 -33.06 0.07
N LEU A 860 -11.12 -33.62 1.08
CA LEU A 860 -9.83 -34.30 0.90
C LEU A 860 -9.96 -35.60 0.09
N VAL A 861 -11.06 -36.34 0.24
CA VAL A 861 -11.32 -37.56 -0.55
C VAL A 861 -11.90 -37.24 -1.94
N SER A 862 -11.87 -35.96 -2.35
CA SER A 862 -12.14 -35.54 -3.73
C SER A 862 -11.00 -35.98 -4.69
N PRO A 863 -11.26 -36.13 -6.00
CA PRO A 863 -10.35 -36.84 -6.92
C PRO A 863 -8.93 -36.26 -7.05
N ALA A 864 -8.65 -35.05 -6.57
CA ALA A 864 -7.31 -34.46 -6.60
C ALA A 864 -6.38 -35.01 -5.51
N MET A 865 -6.91 -35.28 -4.31
CA MET A 865 -6.14 -35.69 -3.12
C MET A 865 -6.59 -37.06 -2.56
N ALA A 866 -7.58 -37.70 -3.17
CA ALA A 866 -8.17 -38.96 -2.68
C ALA A 866 -7.14 -40.07 -2.47
N ASP A 867 -6.25 -40.29 -3.44
CA ASP A 867 -5.26 -41.37 -3.36
C ASP A 867 -4.31 -41.15 -2.18
N TRP A 868 -3.81 -39.92 -2.00
CA TRP A 868 -2.97 -39.55 -0.86
C TRP A 868 -3.71 -39.69 0.48
N CYS A 869 -4.95 -39.18 0.58
CA CYS A 869 -5.71 -39.22 1.83
C CYS A 869 -6.02 -40.66 2.26
N ILE A 870 -6.39 -41.53 1.30
CA ILE A 870 -6.67 -42.95 1.55
C ILE A 870 -5.38 -43.69 1.94
N GLU A 871 -4.26 -43.40 1.27
CA GLU A 871 -2.96 -43.95 1.64
C GLU A 871 -2.52 -43.49 3.03
N ALA A 872 -2.71 -42.22 3.39
CA ALA A 872 -2.41 -41.68 4.72
C ALA A 872 -3.23 -42.38 5.83
N ILE A 873 -4.54 -42.55 5.62
CA ILE A 873 -5.41 -43.26 6.57
C ILE A 873 -5.01 -44.74 6.70
N GLY A 874 -4.63 -45.40 5.60
CA GLY A 874 -4.24 -46.81 5.61
C GLY A 874 -2.82 -47.07 6.15
N SER A 875 -1.89 -46.14 5.94
CA SER A 875 -0.49 -46.29 6.34
C SER A 875 -0.19 -45.83 7.76
N VAL A 876 -0.96 -44.87 8.30
CA VAL A 876 -0.81 -44.35 9.66
C VAL A 876 -1.90 -44.92 10.58
N PRO A 877 -1.61 -45.94 11.41
CA PRO A 877 -2.63 -46.65 12.20
C PRO A 877 -3.35 -45.74 13.21
N GLU A 878 -2.67 -44.72 13.74
CA GLU A 878 -3.27 -43.77 14.69
C GLU A 878 -4.43 -42.97 14.05
N ILE A 879 -4.30 -42.58 12.77
CA ILE A 879 -5.37 -41.86 12.04
C ILE A 879 -6.60 -42.77 11.91
N SER A 880 -6.38 -44.01 11.45
CA SER A 880 -7.45 -45.01 11.31
C SER A 880 -8.17 -45.27 12.63
N GLN A 881 -7.41 -45.39 13.73
CA GLN A 881 -7.96 -45.64 15.06
C GLN A 881 -8.80 -44.46 15.59
N VAL A 882 -8.29 -43.22 15.50
CA VAL A 882 -9.04 -42.05 16.00
C VAL A 882 -10.25 -41.77 15.12
N LEU A 883 -10.14 -41.94 13.80
CA LEU A 883 -11.28 -41.80 12.88
C LEU A 883 -12.40 -42.82 13.19
N ALA A 884 -12.04 -44.07 13.53
CA ALA A 884 -12.99 -45.07 13.97
C ALA A 884 -13.71 -44.65 15.25
N VAL A 885 -13.00 -44.02 16.21
CA VAL A 885 -13.61 -43.44 17.42
C VAL A 885 -14.56 -42.29 17.07
N CYS A 886 -14.17 -41.37 16.20
CA CYS A 886 -15.04 -40.26 15.77
C CYS A 886 -16.34 -40.77 15.13
N LEU A 887 -16.24 -41.70 14.17
CA LEU A 887 -17.40 -42.28 13.50
C LEU A 887 -18.30 -43.05 14.48
N ARG A 888 -17.71 -43.76 15.44
CA ARG A 888 -18.46 -44.42 16.52
C ARG A 888 -19.23 -43.41 17.38
N MET A 889 -18.62 -42.29 17.75
CA MET A 889 -19.28 -41.24 18.53
C MET A 889 -20.40 -40.54 17.76
N LEU A 890 -20.21 -40.32 16.45
CA LEU A 890 -21.27 -39.81 15.56
C LEU A 890 -22.45 -40.80 15.50
N LEU A 891 -22.16 -42.11 15.47
CA LEU A 891 -23.16 -43.16 15.55
C LEU A 891 -23.91 -43.12 16.90
N ASP A 892 -23.19 -43.08 18.02
CA ASP A 892 -23.75 -43.03 19.38
C ASP A 892 -24.63 -41.80 19.64
N MET A 893 -24.25 -40.64 19.11
CA MET A 893 -24.99 -39.38 19.29
C MET A 893 -26.12 -39.18 18.27
N HIS A 894 -26.33 -40.13 17.36
CA HIS A 894 -27.34 -40.04 16.29
C HIS A 894 -27.21 -38.76 15.43
N LEU A 895 -25.98 -38.36 15.11
CA LEU A 895 -25.68 -37.20 14.27
C LEU A 895 -25.67 -37.62 12.78
N GLU A 896 -26.43 -36.91 11.94
CA GLU A 896 -26.52 -37.18 10.49
C GLU A 896 -26.09 -35.94 9.67
N SER A 897 -25.43 -36.17 8.53
CA SER A 897 -25.06 -35.13 7.54
C SER A 897 -24.90 -35.74 6.16
N VAL A 898 -25.26 -35.00 5.11
CA VAL A 898 -25.03 -35.40 3.70
C VAL A 898 -23.54 -35.65 3.44
N VAL A 899 -22.69 -34.84 4.06
CA VAL A 899 -21.24 -34.92 3.86
C VAL A 899 -20.65 -36.17 4.50
N LEU A 900 -21.25 -36.66 5.60
CA LEU A 900 -20.88 -37.93 6.23
C LEU A 900 -21.25 -39.12 5.34
N GLU A 901 -22.40 -39.07 4.66
CA GLU A 901 -22.82 -40.10 3.69
C GLU A 901 -21.86 -40.16 2.49
N GLU A 902 -21.47 -39.02 1.93
CA GLU A 902 -20.48 -38.95 0.85
C GLU A 902 -19.11 -39.49 1.29
N LEU A 903 -18.60 -39.02 2.43
CA LEU A 903 -17.32 -39.47 2.97
C LEU A 903 -17.28 -40.99 3.21
N THR A 904 -18.31 -41.53 3.86
CA THR A 904 -18.41 -42.97 4.15
C THR A 904 -18.49 -43.80 2.87
N LYS A 905 -19.22 -43.34 1.85
CA LYS A 905 -19.29 -44.00 0.54
C LYS A 905 -17.93 -44.08 -0.16
N VAL A 906 -17.14 -43.01 -0.13
CA VAL A 906 -15.82 -42.99 -0.79
C VAL A 906 -14.81 -43.84 -0.01
N LEU A 907 -14.76 -43.72 1.32
CA LEU A 907 -13.86 -44.52 2.15
C LEU A 907 -14.18 -46.03 2.05
N ASP A 908 -15.46 -46.41 2.01
CA ASP A 908 -15.86 -47.81 1.93
C ASP A 908 -15.42 -48.47 0.60
N SER A 909 -15.35 -47.71 -0.50
CA SER A 909 -14.85 -48.22 -1.78
C SER A 909 -13.39 -48.70 -1.75
N ARG A 910 -12.63 -48.32 -0.71
CA ARG A 910 -11.24 -48.70 -0.46
C ARG A 910 -11.06 -49.35 0.93
N ALA A 911 -12.15 -49.85 1.55
CA ALA A 911 -12.11 -50.38 2.90
C ALA A 911 -11.03 -51.46 3.13
N GLU A 912 -10.65 -52.21 2.10
CA GLU A 912 -9.64 -53.27 2.18
C GLU A 912 -8.29 -52.82 2.78
N THR A 913 -7.90 -51.56 2.60
CA THR A 913 -6.60 -51.01 3.03
C THR A 913 -6.56 -50.53 4.48
N PHE A 914 -7.70 -50.45 5.17
CA PHE A 914 -7.79 -49.86 6.52
C PHE A 914 -7.68 -50.90 7.65
N GLU A 915 -7.51 -50.44 8.89
CA GLU A 915 -7.58 -51.33 10.05
C GLU A 915 -8.99 -51.92 10.24
N PRO A 916 -9.12 -53.14 10.80
CA PRO A 916 -10.42 -53.80 11.00
C PRO A 916 -11.44 -52.97 11.78
N SER A 917 -10.98 -52.18 12.76
CA SER A 917 -11.81 -51.29 13.58
C SER A 917 -12.50 -50.21 12.74
N LEU A 918 -11.76 -49.56 11.84
CA LEU A 918 -12.30 -48.54 10.95
C LEU A 918 -13.22 -49.16 9.88
N LYS A 919 -12.83 -50.29 9.27
CA LYS A 919 -13.69 -51.02 8.32
C LYS A 919 -15.07 -51.33 8.91
N PHE A 920 -15.06 -51.80 10.15
CA PHE A 920 -16.28 -52.15 10.87
C PHE A 920 -17.19 -50.93 11.07
N VAL A 921 -16.64 -49.83 11.59
CA VAL A 921 -17.42 -48.61 11.86
C VAL A 921 -17.88 -47.92 10.57
N LEU A 922 -17.09 -47.98 9.48
CA LEU A 922 -17.49 -47.53 8.15
C LEU A 922 -18.70 -48.32 7.64
N GLY A 923 -18.69 -49.65 7.80
CA GLY A 923 -19.81 -50.50 7.48
C GLY A 923 -21.09 -50.17 8.25
N LEU A 924 -20.98 -49.91 9.55
CA LEU A 924 -22.11 -49.44 10.37
C LEU A 924 -22.60 -48.05 9.96
N SER A 925 -21.69 -47.15 9.62
CA SER A 925 -22.03 -45.80 9.14
C SER A 925 -22.75 -45.85 7.78
N ARG A 926 -22.36 -46.80 6.91
CA ARG A 926 -23.01 -47.06 5.62
C ARG A 926 -24.42 -47.66 5.78
N LEU A 927 -24.63 -48.54 6.77
CA LEU A 927 -25.97 -49.03 7.12
C LEU A 927 -26.92 -47.88 7.47
N ARG A 928 -26.44 -46.92 8.26
CA ARG A 928 -27.23 -45.77 8.69
C ARG A 928 -27.55 -44.81 7.56
N THR A 929 -26.57 -44.50 6.71
CA THR A 929 -26.69 -43.50 5.64
C THR A 929 -27.34 -44.08 4.39
N GLY A 930 -26.87 -45.24 3.93
CA GLY A 930 -27.30 -45.94 2.74
C GLY A 930 -28.49 -46.86 2.96
N LYS A 931 -29.57 -46.40 3.64
CA LYS A 931 -30.79 -47.16 4.04
C LYS A 931 -31.45 -48.03 2.94
N TYR A 932 -30.94 -48.03 1.71
CA TYR A 932 -31.46 -48.67 0.51
C TYR A 932 -30.45 -49.51 -0.31
N GLU A 933 -29.16 -49.57 0.05
CA GLU A 933 -28.14 -50.36 -0.67
C GLU A 933 -27.48 -51.39 0.26
N LEU A 934 -27.99 -52.63 0.28
CA LEU A 934 -27.41 -53.73 1.08
C LEU A 934 -26.23 -54.46 0.40
N GLY A 935 -25.82 -54.04 -0.80
CA GLY A 935 -24.73 -54.67 -1.55
C GLY A 935 -23.39 -54.54 -0.81
N GLY A 936 -22.85 -55.65 -0.31
CA GLY A 936 -21.58 -55.70 0.44
C GLY A 936 -21.72 -55.84 1.96
N LEU A 937 -22.93 -55.71 2.52
CA LEU A 937 -23.15 -55.80 3.98
C LEU A 937 -22.73 -57.15 4.56
N LEU A 938 -23.02 -58.24 3.85
CA LEU A 938 -22.65 -59.61 4.25
C LEU A 938 -21.13 -59.83 4.30
N ASP A 939 -20.35 -59.06 3.55
CA ASP A 939 -18.90 -59.20 3.52
C ASP A 939 -18.27 -58.40 4.67
N VAL A 940 -18.79 -57.20 4.97
CA VAL A 940 -18.48 -56.44 6.19
C VAL A 940 -18.81 -57.22 7.47
N LEU A 941 -19.96 -57.91 7.51
CA LEU A 941 -20.37 -58.71 8.67
C LEU A 941 -19.49 -59.95 8.88
N LYS A 942 -18.86 -60.50 7.84
CA LYS A 942 -17.98 -61.68 7.97
C LYS A 942 -16.59 -61.34 8.51
N GLU A 943 -16.15 -60.09 8.44
CA GLU A 943 -14.82 -59.63 8.87
C GLU A 943 -14.77 -59.18 10.34
N LEU A 944 -15.79 -59.51 11.16
CA LEU A 944 -15.90 -59.01 12.53
C LEU A 944 -14.82 -59.54 13.50
N PRO A 945 -14.32 -58.67 14.40
CA PRO A 945 -13.64 -59.11 15.61
C PRO A 945 -14.66 -59.72 16.59
N GLU A 946 -14.44 -60.97 17.02
CA GLU A 946 -15.38 -61.70 17.89
C GLU A 946 -15.47 -61.17 19.34
N GLU A 947 -14.61 -60.23 19.79
CA GLU A 947 -14.35 -60.02 21.23
C GLU A 947 -14.90 -58.73 21.90
N ASP A 948 -15.56 -57.80 21.21
CA ASP A 948 -16.01 -56.53 21.81
C ASP A 948 -17.55 -56.40 21.89
N GLU A 949 -18.12 -56.44 23.11
CA GLU A 949 -19.56 -56.33 23.35
C GLU A 949 -20.15 -54.99 22.87
N GLY A 950 -19.39 -53.90 22.91
CA GLY A 950 -19.89 -52.57 22.52
C GLY A 950 -20.24 -52.49 21.03
N TYR A 951 -19.46 -53.17 20.18
CA TYR A 951 -19.72 -53.22 18.73
C TYR A 951 -20.92 -54.11 18.39
N ARG A 952 -21.18 -55.16 19.18
CA ARG A 952 -22.35 -56.03 19.01
C ARG A 952 -23.65 -55.30 19.33
N GLU A 953 -23.66 -54.44 20.35
CA GLU A 953 -24.83 -53.64 20.69
C GLU A 953 -25.17 -52.60 19.60
N MET A 954 -24.18 -51.84 19.11
CA MET A 954 -24.40 -50.89 18.00
C MET A 954 -24.86 -51.59 16.73
N MET A 955 -24.27 -52.74 16.40
CA MET A 955 -24.68 -53.48 15.21
C MET A 955 -26.13 -53.95 15.29
N ARG A 956 -26.56 -54.51 16.44
CA ARG A 956 -27.96 -54.94 16.64
C ARG A 956 -28.93 -53.78 16.44
N TYR A 957 -28.51 -52.57 16.81
CA TYR A 957 -29.27 -51.35 16.65
C TYR A 957 -29.32 -50.85 15.19
N GLU A 958 -28.17 -50.69 14.52
CA GLU A 958 -28.11 -50.21 13.12
C GLU A 958 -28.76 -51.20 12.13
N VAL A 959 -28.51 -52.50 12.32
CA VAL A 959 -29.13 -53.54 11.49
C VAL A 959 -30.64 -53.55 11.73
N GLY A 960 -31.11 -53.43 12.98
CA GLY A 960 -32.53 -53.33 13.27
C GLY A 960 -33.18 -52.10 12.61
N GLN A 961 -32.57 -50.92 12.69
CA GLN A 961 -33.07 -49.72 12.00
C GLN A 961 -33.11 -49.90 10.47
N THR A 962 -32.07 -50.49 9.89
CA THR A 962 -32.00 -50.73 8.44
C THR A 962 -33.11 -51.69 8.00
N LEU A 963 -33.33 -52.76 8.76
CA LEU A 963 -34.41 -53.72 8.53
C LEU A 963 -35.80 -53.07 8.71
N ALA A 964 -35.96 -52.14 9.65
CA ALA A 964 -37.18 -51.36 9.83
C ALA A 964 -37.47 -50.48 8.61
N ALA A 965 -36.46 -49.78 8.08
CA ALA A 965 -36.59 -48.96 6.88
C ALA A 965 -36.92 -49.78 5.62
N ILE A 966 -36.37 -51.00 5.52
CA ILE A 966 -36.67 -51.95 4.44
C ILE A 966 -38.09 -52.51 4.58
N ALA A 967 -38.57 -52.73 5.81
CA ALA A 967 -39.92 -53.21 6.08
C ALA A 967 -41.00 -52.28 5.50
N ASP A 968 -40.71 -50.97 5.35
CA ASP A 968 -41.62 -49.97 4.79
C ASP A 968 -41.60 -49.91 3.24
N LYS A 969 -40.68 -50.61 2.56
CA LYS A 969 -40.53 -50.58 1.08
C LYS A 969 -40.83 -51.91 0.38
N GLU A 970 -40.94 -51.90 -0.95
CA GLU A 970 -41.05 -53.13 -1.76
C GLU A 970 -39.68 -53.82 -1.85
N LEU A 971 -39.62 -55.14 -1.61
CA LEU A 971 -38.39 -55.93 -1.71
C LEU A 971 -38.20 -56.50 -3.13
N SER A 972 -36.97 -56.40 -3.66
CA SER A 972 -36.55 -57.20 -4.80
C SER A 972 -36.08 -58.59 -4.36
N ALA A 973 -36.08 -59.56 -5.28
CA ALA A 973 -35.63 -60.93 -4.98
C ALA A 973 -34.15 -61.01 -4.53
N GLU A 974 -33.28 -60.16 -5.09
CA GLU A 974 -31.87 -60.04 -4.68
C GLU A 974 -31.74 -59.47 -3.26
N MET A 975 -32.50 -58.41 -2.95
CA MET A 975 -32.52 -57.80 -1.63
C MET A 975 -33.04 -58.78 -0.56
N ALA A 976 -34.06 -59.56 -0.90
CA ALA A 976 -34.63 -60.58 -0.02
C ALA A 976 -33.60 -61.67 0.36
N GLN A 977 -32.77 -62.10 -0.59
CA GLN A 977 -31.68 -63.05 -0.31
C GLN A 977 -30.60 -62.46 0.60
N ILE A 978 -30.24 -61.19 0.40
CA ILE A 978 -29.26 -60.51 1.25
C ILE A 978 -29.80 -60.34 2.67
N VAL A 979 -31.05 -59.91 2.83
CA VAL A 979 -31.72 -59.79 4.13
C VAL A 979 -31.80 -61.15 4.85
N LEU A 980 -32.16 -62.23 4.14
CA LEU A 980 -32.14 -63.59 4.71
C LEU A 980 -30.73 -64.02 5.15
N GLY A 981 -29.70 -63.66 4.38
CA GLY A 981 -28.31 -63.92 4.73
C GLY A 981 -27.87 -63.16 5.99
N VAL A 982 -28.25 -61.89 6.12
CA VAL A 982 -27.95 -61.06 7.30
C VAL A 982 -28.66 -61.61 8.55
N LEU A 983 -29.95 -61.92 8.45
CA LEU A 983 -30.72 -62.49 9.56
C LEU A 983 -30.21 -63.89 9.96
N GLY A 984 -29.82 -64.72 8.98
CA GLY A 984 -29.19 -66.01 9.23
C GLY A 984 -27.85 -65.88 9.96
N TRP A 985 -27.01 -64.94 9.50
CA TRP A 985 -25.73 -64.65 10.14
C TRP A 985 -25.89 -64.14 11.59
N LEU A 986 -26.86 -63.27 11.86
CA LEU A 986 -27.16 -62.79 13.22
C LEU A 986 -27.49 -63.94 14.18
N VAL A 987 -28.26 -64.93 13.72
CA VAL A 987 -28.60 -66.13 14.49
C VAL A 987 -27.37 -67.01 14.71
N GLU A 988 -26.52 -67.17 13.69
CA GLU A 988 -25.25 -67.93 13.79
C GLU A 988 -24.28 -67.32 14.80
N GLN A 989 -24.28 -65.99 14.94
CA GLN A 989 -23.45 -65.25 15.91
C GLN A 989 -24.06 -65.13 17.31
N GLY A 990 -25.22 -65.74 17.57
CA GLY A 990 -25.90 -65.64 18.86
C GLY A 990 -26.45 -64.25 19.18
N MET A 991 -26.73 -63.43 18.15
CA MET A 991 -27.38 -62.13 18.28
C MET A 991 -28.88 -62.28 18.04
N ASP A 992 -29.54 -62.94 18.99
CA ASP A 992 -30.96 -63.28 18.95
C ASP A 992 -31.90 -62.11 19.25
N THR A 993 -31.39 -60.96 19.71
CA THR A 993 -32.19 -59.79 20.08
C THR A 993 -31.83 -58.57 19.23
N LEU A 994 -32.78 -58.10 18.41
CA LEU A 994 -32.65 -56.89 17.59
C LEU A 994 -33.17 -55.65 18.35
N ARG A 995 -32.48 -54.52 18.17
CA ARG A 995 -32.86 -53.20 18.72
C ARG A 995 -33.19 -52.22 17.58
N GLY A 996 -34.02 -51.20 17.82
CA GLY A 996 -34.33 -50.18 16.81
C GLY A 996 -35.33 -50.59 15.71
N ILE A 997 -35.98 -51.77 15.83
CA ILE A 997 -37.09 -52.20 14.96
C ILE A 997 -38.30 -52.54 15.84
N SER A 998 -39.51 -52.16 15.42
CA SER A 998 -40.72 -52.57 16.15
C SER A 998 -41.10 -54.01 15.81
N ALA A 999 -41.71 -54.74 16.76
CA ALA A 999 -42.26 -56.08 16.50
C ALA A 999 -43.24 -56.11 15.30
N SER A 1000 -43.95 -54.99 15.07
CA SER A 1000 -44.86 -54.83 13.93
C SER A 1000 -44.12 -54.67 12.60
N SER A 1001 -43.04 -53.89 12.56
CA SER A 1001 -42.19 -53.70 11.37
C SER A 1001 -41.44 -54.98 11.02
N LEU A 1002 -40.93 -55.72 12.02
CA LEU A 1002 -40.29 -57.01 11.80
C LEU A 1002 -41.28 -58.05 11.24
N SER A 1003 -42.52 -58.06 11.74
CA SER A 1003 -43.58 -58.94 11.22
C SER A 1003 -43.95 -58.61 9.76
N GLN A 1004 -43.98 -57.31 9.41
CA GLN A 1004 -44.20 -56.86 8.02
C GLN A 1004 -43.04 -57.26 7.11
N LEU A 1005 -41.79 -57.15 7.57
CA LEU A 1005 -40.63 -57.59 6.83
C LEU A 1005 -40.69 -59.10 6.55
N TYR A 1006 -41.05 -59.90 7.55
CA TYR A 1006 -41.23 -61.35 7.38
C TYR A 1006 -42.32 -61.70 6.36
N ALA A 1007 -43.46 -61.00 6.38
CA ALA A 1007 -44.52 -61.23 5.40
C ALA A 1007 -44.05 -60.91 3.96
N LYS A 1008 -43.27 -59.85 3.78
CA LYS A 1008 -42.69 -59.47 2.48
C LYS A 1008 -41.63 -60.46 2.00
N LEU A 1009 -40.80 -60.99 2.91
CA LEU A 1009 -39.81 -62.04 2.59
C LEU A 1009 -40.49 -63.36 2.19
N GLU A 1010 -41.61 -63.72 2.81
CA GLU A 1010 -42.43 -64.88 2.40
C GLU A 1010 -43.04 -64.71 1.01
N GLU A 1011 -43.45 -63.49 0.66
CA GLU A 1011 -44.03 -63.17 -0.65
C GLU A 1011 -42.99 -63.21 -1.78
N THR A 1012 -41.75 -62.79 -1.51
CA THR A 1012 -40.67 -62.70 -2.52
C THR A 1012 -39.75 -63.92 -2.57
N ALA A 1013 -39.61 -64.70 -1.49
CA ALA A 1013 -38.76 -65.90 -1.42
C ALA A 1013 -39.47 -67.09 -0.73
N PRO A 1014 -40.58 -67.63 -1.29
CA PRO A 1014 -41.47 -68.59 -0.62
C PRO A 1014 -40.92 -70.01 -0.39
N SER A 1015 -39.67 -70.33 -0.77
CA SER A 1015 -39.13 -71.70 -0.77
C SER A 1015 -37.92 -71.92 0.15
N ASP A 1016 -37.53 -70.95 0.97
CA ASP A 1016 -36.32 -71.05 1.78
C ASP A 1016 -36.63 -71.52 3.22
N SER A 1017 -36.32 -72.79 3.54
CA SER A 1017 -36.53 -73.40 4.86
C SER A 1017 -35.77 -72.69 5.99
N LYS A 1018 -34.85 -71.77 5.65
CA LYS A 1018 -34.10 -70.93 6.60
C LYS A 1018 -34.98 -69.87 7.28
N LEU A 1019 -36.00 -69.33 6.60
CA LEU A 1019 -36.84 -68.26 7.14
C LEU A 1019 -37.62 -68.71 8.38
N ASP A 1020 -38.15 -69.93 8.38
CA ASP A 1020 -38.86 -70.51 9.52
C ASP A 1020 -37.95 -70.69 10.74
N SER A 1021 -36.67 -71.02 10.53
CA SER A 1021 -35.69 -71.14 11.61
C SER A 1021 -35.28 -69.78 12.20
N ILE A 1022 -35.19 -68.74 11.36
CA ILE A 1022 -34.86 -67.37 11.75
C ILE A 1022 -36.00 -66.75 12.57
N LYS A 1023 -37.27 -66.95 12.15
CA LYS A 1023 -38.47 -66.45 12.83
C LYS A 1023 -38.58 -66.91 14.30
N VAL A 1024 -38.08 -68.11 14.62
CA VAL A 1024 -38.15 -68.68 15.97
C VAL A 1024 -37.01 -68.14 16.86
N SER A 1025 -35.88 -67.77 16.26
CA SER A 1025 -34.67 -67.36 16.98
C SER A 1025 -34.60 -65.86 17.28
N ILE A 1026 -35.10 -64.99 16.38
CA ILE A 1026 -34.95 -63.54 16.54
C ILE A 1026 -36.10 -62.94 17.38
N ARG A 1027 -35.74 -62.14 18.39
CA ARG A 1027 -36.60 -61.38 19.29
C ARG A 1027 -36.34 -59.87 19.14
N VAL A 1028 -37.31 -59.06 19.52
CA VAL A 1028 -37.22 -57.59 19.51
C VAL A 1028 -37.18 -57.10 20.95
N ASP A 1029 -36.33 -56.10 21.21
CA ASP A 1029 -36.28 -55.35 22.47
C ASP A 1029 -37.25 -54.16 22.38
N ASP A 1030 -38.45 -54.28 22.96
CA ASP A 1030 -39.51 -53.27 22.85
C ASP A 1030 -39.24 -51.98 23.66
N ASP A 1031 -38.36 -52.03 24.68
CA ASP A 1031 -38.02 -50.86 25.51
C ASP A 1031 -37.11 -49.86 24.77
N ASP A 1032 -36.29 -50.34 23.84
CA ASP A 1032 -35.40 -49.55 22.95
C ASP A 1032 -35.99 -49.34 21.54
N ALA A 1033 -37.27 -49.65 21.33
CA ALA A 1033 -37.94 -49.53 20.02
C ALA A 1033 -38.24 -48.07 19.62
N MET A 1034 -38.17 -47.10 20.54
CA MET A 1034 -38.29 -45.69 20.20
C MET A 1034 -36.96 -45.15 19.64
N VAL A 1035 -36.88 -45.09 18.32
CA VAL A 1035 -35.77 -44.47 17.60
C VAL A 1035 -35.63 -43.01 18.04
N PRO A 1036 -34.50 -42.59 18.65
CA PRO A 1036 -34.20 -41.18 18.86
C PRO A 1036 -34.22 -40.49 17.49
N ALA A 1037 -34.88 -39.34 17.39
CA ALA A 1037 -34.89 -38.59 16.15
C ALA A 1037 -33.43 -38.22 15.77
N PRO A 1038 -32.99 -38.47 14.52
CA PRO A 1038 -31.65 -38.10 14.11
C PRO A 1038 -31.47 -36.59 14.23
N THR A 1039 -30.34 -36.18 14.78
CA THR A 1039 -29.97 -34.77 14.87
C THR A 1039 -29.16 -34.43 13.63
N VAL A 1040 -29.77 -33.68 12.72
CA VAL A 1040 -29.10 -33.24 11.49
C VAL A 1040 -28.10 -32.14 11.84
N LEU A 1041 -26.84 -32.34 11.44
CA LEU A 1041 -25.80 -31.33 11.62
C LEU A 1041 -26.09 -30.11 10.75
N PRO A 1042 -26.03 -28.88 11.31
CA PRO A 1042 -26.31 -27.67 10.56
C PRO A 1042 -25.20 -27.36 9.55
N ASP A 1043 -25.60 -27.22 8.28
CA ASP A 1043 -24.74 -26.80 7.18
C ASP A 1043 -24.29 -25.33 7.29
N THR A 1044 -25.12 -24.50 7.92
CA THR A 1044 -24.91 -23.08 8.11
C THR A 1044 -25.17 -22.68 9.56
N LEU A 1045 -24.29 -21.84 10.12
CA LEU A 1045 -24.44 -21.32 11.48
C LEU A 1045 -25.19 -19.98 11.45
N SER A 1046 -26.46 -19.99 11.89
CA SER A 1046 -27.24 -18.77 12.11
C SER A 1046 -27.41 -18.52 13.61
N LEU A 1047 -26.79 -17.47 14.13
CA LEU A 1047 -26.93 -17.02 15.52
C LEU A 1047 -27.51 -15.61 15.56
N SER A 1048 -28.36 -15.32 16.54
CA SER A 1048 -28.77 -13.93 16.76
C SER A 1048 -27.61 -13.14 17.40
N VAL A 1049 -27.62 -11.81 17.25
CA VAL A 1049 -26.61 -10.93 17.87
C VAL A 1049 -26.58 -11.10 19.40
N LEU A 1050 -27.76 -11.33 20.00
CA LEU A 1050 -27.89 -11.57 21.44
C LEU A 1050 -27.26 -12.90 21.86
N ASP A 1051 -27.41 -13.96 21.05
CA ASP A 1051 -26.80 -15.27 21.33
C ASP A 1051 -25.26 -15.20 21.23
N LEU A 1052 -24.76 -14.43 20.26
CA LEU A 1052 -23.34 -14.11 20.13
C LEU A 1052 -22.81 -13.34 21.36
N GLU A 1053 -23.53 -12.32 21.82
CA GLU A 1053 -23.15 -11.57 23.04
C GLU A 1053 -23.11 -12.48 24.28
N ASN A 1054 -24.09 -13.38 24.41
CA ASN A 1054 -24.15 -14.37 25.49
C ASN A 1054 -22.99 -15.37 25.44
N LEU A 1055 -22.57 -15.80 24.24
CA LEU A 1055 -21.42 -16.69 24.04
C LEU A 1055 -20.08 -16.01 24.33
N LEU A 1056 -19.97 -14.71 24.02
CA LEU A 1056 -18.76 -13.91 24.22
C LEU A 1056 -18.60 -13.42 25.66
N HIS A 1057 -19.67 -13.40 26.46
CA HIS A 1057 -19.59 -13.07 27.88
C HIS A 1057 -18.96 -14.22 28.68
N PRO A 1058 -17.90 -13.96 29.48
CA PRO A 1058 -17.31 -15.00 30.31
C PRO A 1058 -18.35 -15.48 31.34
N MET A 1059 -18.74 -16.76 31.26
CA MET A 1059 -19.58 -17.38 32.27
C MET A 1059 -18.84 -17.36 33.61
N VAL A 1060 -19.22 -16.43 34.48
CA VAL A 1060 -18.74 -16.42 35.87
C VAL A 1060 -19.36 -17.63 36.56
N SER A 1061 -18.56 -18.66 36.81
CA SER A 1061 -18.98 -19.80 37.61
C SER A 1061 -19.49 -19.30 38.96
N PRO A 1062 -20.72 -19.64 39.40
CA PRO A 1062 -21.17 -19.27 40.73
C PRO A 1062 -20.20 -19.86 41.77
N PRO A 1063 -19.84 -19.12 42.84
CA PRO A 1063 -18.87 -19.59 43.81
C PRO A 1063 -19.37 -20.89 44.46
N SER A 1064 -18.71 -22.00 44.14
CA SER A 1064 -18.97 -23.31 44.75
C SER A 1064 -18.51 -23.29 46.20
N THR A 1065 -19.43 -23.43 47.14
CA THR A 1065 -19.10 -23.90 48.49
C THR A 1065 -18.58 -25.34 48.39
N PRO A 1066 -17.64 -25.78 49.26
CA PRO A 1066 -17.10 -27.14 49.19
C PRO A 1066 -18.21 -28.16 49.46
N LYS A 1067 -18.39 -29.14 48.57
CA LYS A 1067 -19.24 -30.30 48.81
C LYS A 1067 -18.61 -31.12 49.93
N GLY A 1068 -19.30 -31.22 51.07
CA GLY A 1068 -18.88 -32.06 52.19
C GLY A 1068 -18.78 -33.51 51.74
N THR A 1069 -17.60 -34.09 51.88
CA THR A 1069 -17.36 -35.53 51.76
C THR A 1069 -18.20 -36.28 52.79
N SER A 1070 -19.24 -36.98 52.34
CA SER A 1070 -20.02 -37.90 53.16
C SER A 1070 -19.23 -39.18 53.42
N ASN A 1071 -18.50 -39.22 54.52
CA ASN A 1071 -18.02 -40.47 55.11
C ASN A 1071 -18.40 -40.48 56.60
N THR A 1072 -19.67 -40.77 56.90
CA THR A 1072 -20.09 -41.28 58.20
C THR A 1072 -21.29 -42.22 58.00
N PRO A 1073 -21.23 -43.47 58.52
CA PRO A 1073 -22.26 -44.48 58.30
C PRO A 1073 -23.49 -44.20 59.15
N ASP A 1074 -24.65 -44.52 58.59
CA ASP A 1074 -25.98 -44.37 59.18
C ASP A 1074 -26.22 -45.41 60.27
N ILE A 1075 -26.35 -44.99 61.53
CA ILE A 1075 -26.97 -45.78 62.61
C ILE A 1075 -27.73 -44.84 63.55
N LEU A 1076 -29.06 -44.77 63.35
CA LEU A 1076 -30.12 -44.55 64.36
C LEU A 1076 -30.02 -43.34 65.30
N GLY A 1077 -30.91 -42.35 65.12
CA GLY A 1077 -31.29 -41.42 66.20
C GLY A 1077 -31.86 -40.09 65.68
N ILE A 1078 -33.18 -39.97 65.54
CA ILE A 1078 -34.04 -39.18 66.45
C ILE A 1078 -33.59 -37.70 66.59
N VAL A 1079 -34.34 -36.84 65.88
CA VAL A 1079 -35.01 -35.62 66.35
C VAL A 1079 -34.18 -34.49 66.99
N THR A 1080 -34.61 -33.28 66.62
CA THR A 1080 -34.43 -31.96 67.27
C THR A 1080 -33.12 -31.19 67.08
N SER A 1081 -33.30 -30.05 66.42
CA SER A 1081 -32.50 -28.83 66.50
C SER A 1081 -32.13 -28.48 67.96
N PRO A 1082 -31.03 -27.75 68.16
CA PRO A 1082 -31.04 -26.76 69.23
C PRO A 1082 -30.61 -25.35 68.76
N THR A 1083 -31.50 -24.42 69.06
CA THR A 1083 -31.24 -23.01 69.37
C THR A 1083 -30.18 -22.85 70.47
N GLY A 1084 -29.33 -21.82 70.38
CA GLY A 1084 -28.53 -21.39 71.53
C GLY A 1084 -27.49 -20.32 71.24
N LEU A 1085 -27.84 -19.07 71.56
CA LEU A 1085 -26.90 -17.97 71.84
C LEU A 1085 -25.75 -18.42 72.75
N LEU A 1086 -24.51 -17.99 72.45
CA LEU A 1086 -23.54 -17.35 73.37
C LEU A 1086 -22.13 -17.25 72.73
N ARG A 1087 -21.71 -16.00 72.47
CA ARG A 1087 -20.33 -15.45 72.52
C ARG A 1087 -19.20 -16.08 71.66
N SER A 1088 -18.69 -15.28 70.72
CA SER A 1088 -17.39 -15.31 70.00
C SER A 1088 -16.16 -15.33 70.94
N PRO A 1089 -14.89 -15.61 70.53
CA PRO A 1089 -14.31 -15.43 69.18
C PRO A 1089 -13.25 -16.47 68.70
N ALA A 1090 -13.05 -16.57 67.38
CA ALA A 1090 -11.75 -16.89 66.78
C ALA A 1090 -11.77 -16.44 65.31
N ALA A 1091 -11.31 -15.21 65.07
CA ALA A 1091 -11.01 -14.74 63.73
C ALA A 1091 -9.62 -15.28 63.34
N THR A 1092 -9.60 -16.37 62.56
CA THR A 1092 -8.40 -16.84 61.87
C THR A 1092 -8.63 -16.78 60.37
N GLY A 1093 -7.92 -15.85 59.73
CA GLY A 1093 -7.43 -15.99 58.35
C GLY A 1093 -8.46 -16.05 57.23
N LEU A 1094 -9.15 -14.94 56.95
CA LEU A 1094 -9.70 -14.69 55.61
C LEU A 1094 -8.56 -14.21 54.69
N THR A 1095 -7.89 -15.13 54.00
CA THR A 1095 -7.14 -14.81 52.79
C THR A 1095 -8.13 -14.49 51.68
N LYS A 1096 -8.47 -13.20 51.54
CA LYS A 1096 -9.07 -12.69 50.31
C LYS A 1096 -7.94 -12.45 49.31
N THR A 1097 -7.84 -13.32 48.32
CA THR A 1097 -7.08 -13.05 47.09
C THR A 1097 -7.87 -12.01 46.28
N TYR A 1098 -7.39 -10.78 46.28
CA TYR A 1098 -7.90 -9.71 45.43
C TYR A 1098 -7.09 -9.70 44.14
N ALA A 1099 -7.75 -9.89 43.00
CA ALA A 1099 -7.17 -9.68 41.68
C ALA A 1099 -7.53 -8.26 41.19
N ASN A 1100 -6.57 -7.59 40.56
CA ASN A 1100 -6.70 -6.39 39.73
C ASN A 1100 -7.35 -5.12 40.33
N ASN A 1101 -6.48 -4.19 40.76
CA ASN A 1101 -6.66 -2.72 40.71
C ASN A 1101 -7.92 -2.06 41.34
N ASP A 1102 -8.69 -2.78 42.15
CA ASP A 1102 -9.92 -2.29 42.78
C ASP A 1102 -9.70 -1.05 43.69
N PHE A 1103 -8.50 -0.92 44.28
CA PHE A 1103 -8.16 0.23 45.15
C PHE A 1103 -8.02 1.57 44.42
N ARG A 1104 -7.72 1.59 43.11
CA ARG A 1104 -7.59 2.84 42.34
C ARG A 1104 -8.96 3.35 41.90
N VAL A 1105 -9.87 2.46 41.53
CA VAL A 1105 -11.23 2.80 41.06
C VAL A 1105 -12.10 3.31 42.22
N LEU A 1106 -11.95 2.72 43.42
CA LEU A 1106 -12.67 3.18 44.62
C LEU A 1106 -12.23 4.58 45.12
N ARG A 1107 -11.04 5.07 44.73
CA ARG A 1107 -10.54 6.40 45.09
C ARG A 1107 -10.89 7.49 44.07
N SER A 1108 -11.11 7.11 42.81
CA SER A 1108 -11.48 8.03 41.73
C SER A 1108 -12.99 8.23 41.58
N SER A 1109 -13.82 7.32 42.11
CA SER A 1109 -15.27 7.47 42.10
C SER A 1109 -15.76 8.58 43.05
N PRO A 1110 -16.51 9.60 42.56
CA PRO A 1110 -17.06 10.69 43.38
C PRO A 1110 -18.05 10.22 44.45
N THR A 1111 -18.70 9.07 44.26
CA THR A 1111 -19.74 8.54 45.18
C THR A 1111 -19.16 7.89 46.44
N ALA A 1112 -17.89 7.48 46.45
CA ALA A 1112 -17.25 6.84 47.60
C ALA A 1112 -16.69 7.83 48.65
N ARG A 1113 -16.70 9.14 48.39
CA ARG A 1113 -16.12 10.16 49.29
C ARG A 1113 -17.06 10.65 50.41
N LEU A 1114 -18.31 10.19 50.44
CA LEU A 1114 -19.33 10.75 51.34
C LEU A 1114 -19.61 9.95 52.61
N ASN A 1115 -18.94 8.82 52.89
CA ASN A 1115 -19.27 8.02 54.09
C ASN A 1115 -18.12 7.20 54.69
N THR A 1116 -17.01 7.84 55.08
CA THR A 1116 -16.07 7.22 56.04
C THR A 1116 -15.56 8.24 57.06
N SER A 1117 -16.12 8.22 58.27
CA SER A 1117 -15.73 9.06 59.41
C SER A 1117 -14.52 8.50 60.18
N ARG A 1118 -13.43 8.13 59.50
CA ARG A 1118 -12.18 7.71 60.16
C ARG A 1118 -10.94 8.24 59.42
N LEU A 1119 -10.02 8.80 60.20
CA LEU A 1119 -8.72 9.32 59.76
C LEU A 1119 -7.83 8.20 59.19
N PRO A 1120 -6.97 8.47 58.18
CA PRO A 1120 -6.03 7.48 57.67
C PRO A 1120 -4.92 7.21 58.68
N SER A 1121 -4.63 5.92 58.92
CA SER A 1121 -3.51 5.44 59.72
C SER A 1121 -2.19 5.56 58.94
N MET A 1122 -1.19 6.24 59.52
CA MET A 1122 0.20 6.24 59.06
C MET A 1122 0.80 4.84 59.22
N HIS A 1123 1.13 4.17 58.12
CA HIS A 1123 2.28 3.24 57.97
C HIS A 1123 2.24 2.71 56.52
N VAL A 1124 3.05 3.30 55.64
CA VAL A 1124 3.95 2.71 54.62
C VAL A 1124 4.47 3.91 53.80
N ASP A 1125 5.52 4.56 54.28
CA ASP A 1125 6.38 5.44 53.48
C ASP A 1125 7.69 4.69 53.24
N VAL A 1126 7.89 4.15 52.03
CA VAL A 1126 9.23 3.89 51.50
C VAL A 1126 9.18 4.04 49.97
N GLY A 1127 9.95 4.98 49.43
CA GLY A 1127 10.45 4.92 48.05
C GLY A 1127 9.92 5.95 47.06
N ILE A 1128 10.21 7.23 47.30
CA ILE A 1128 10.27 8.26 46.26
C ILE A 1128 11.60 8.07 45.50
N PRO A 1129 11.65 7.88 44.18
CA PRO A 1129 12.85 8.19 43.41
C PRO A 1129 12.93 9.71 43.26
N GLY A 1130 13.97 10.30 43.86
CA GLY A 1130 14.27 11.72 43.73
C GLY A 1130 14.74 12.09 42.31
N PRO A 1131 14.79 13.40 42.01
CA PRO A 1131 15.26 13.91 40.73
C PRO A 1131 16.78 14.05 40.73
N LEU A 1132 17.45 13.64 39.66
CA LEU A 1132 18.81 14.07 39.35
C LEU A 1132 18.96 14.24 37.84
N THR A 1133 19.29 15.49 37.49
CA THR A 1133 20.20 15.99 36.43
C THR A 1133 20.13 15.39 35.05
#